data_AF-A0A7C8IFH5-F1
#
_entry.id   AF-A0A7C8IFH5-F1
#
_cell.length_a   1.000
_cell.length_b   1.000
_cell.length_c   1.000
_cell.angle_alpha   90.00
_cell.angle_beta   90.00
_cell.angle_gamma   90.00
#
_symmetry.space_group_name_H-M   'P 1'
#
loop_
_entity.id
_entity.type
_entity.pdbx_description
1 polymer ?
#
loop_
_entity_poly.entity_id
_entity_poly.type
_entity_poly.pdbx_seq_one_letter_code
_entity_poly.pdbx_strand_id
1 'polypeptide(L)'
;MVAKDSPLLIDCPPHKRGGFSSAHSDLDAAMAKFRMTAYMWQAMTAEDFRLKGLGRRTFRLDEEWAADTVSRDFLNAGYNDSLDREGAMRATAKIHVIRSSMTTQEIRNAQIAQQNPSAHRKGVLFDYFMDALKEAGGPFASSARPIVAGLILDSHYSVAKKLILGHAALGCHDPQGISLGMFGSHLTYSWPRFVEEITGCLTDTRHPGDKVGDDNGECSTMWEACTIGQGAHLHEVGHAFGSPHRPGIMERGYAQDWPKNFLPKTAYCGHHKIEGVVVTESTPNDARWNLSDALSFRALPHFGLPTDKLISEEDRNANPTIRPGYEGADELDTFLLISSSVGVVRISFNGKDDAKPSTSGPALQTQFSMDQLEQRFNRSKPLKLSVLAFNGKETTVHDVWKLLAVKTFIRVPGSRVRLFKRSVYSEELESQGNDVYEWAQLLREKGPDGNVHRATSIDLRVGCGWDGGVVKYADGHVSHWGPMRIEGREHHFGGHASQEIMLPPNAHIKRIEINRGENFTMEGVRMHLSDGTRKGELNRSYAPGGIVRLEPGSDEVIVGFYGKSDRGSFHGVAEFGIITAPKSVGLDGLPGAVFDLSELRNTAGLDGDRQQGENNDSDTADDDDDNDDSSGSDDSESHSQ
;
A
#
# COMPACT_ATOMS: atom_id res chain seq x y z
N MET A 1 -14.78 -10.89 -22.09
CA MET A 1 -14.52 -10.24 -23.39
C MET A 1 -14.27 -11.28 -24.46
N VAL A 2 -14.84 -11.08 -25.65
CA VAL A 2 -14.58 -11.85 -26.87
C VAL A 2 -14.13 -10.92 -28.00
N ALA A 3 -13.28 -11.38 -28.90
CA ALA A 3 -12.91 -10.67 -30.13
C ALA A 3 -14.11 -10.45 -31.05
N LYS A 4 -14.04 -9.47 -31.96
CA LYS A 4 -15.12 -9.23 -32.93
C LYS A 4 -15.39 -10.41 -33.87
N ASP A 5 -14.34 -11.17 -34.18
CA ASP A 5 -14.31 -12.36 -35.03
C ASP A 5 -14.04 -13.65 -34.21
N SER A 6 -14.32 -13.62 -32.90
CA SER A 6 -14.08 -14.75 -32.01
C SER A 6 -14.80 -16.01 -32.49
N PRO A 7 -14.14 -17.18 -32.47
CA PRO A 7 -14.80 -18.46 -32.70
C PRO A 7 -15.69 -18.90 -31.53
N LEU A 8 -15.70 -18.16 -30.41
CA LEU A 8 -16.43 -18.47 -29.18
C LEU A 8 -16.05 -19.82 -28.58
N LEU A 9 -14.75 -20.14 -28.62
CA LEU A 9 -14.18 -21.38 -28.11
C LEU A 9 -13.03 -21.09 -27.14
N ILE A 10 -12.92 -21.89 -26.08
CA ILE A 10 -11.77 -21.93 -25.18
C ILE A 10 -10.82 -23.07 -25.55
N ASP A 11 -9.56 -22.97 -25.12
CA ASP A 11 -8.62 -24.08 -25.20
C ASP A 11 -9.11 -25.29 -24.41
N CYS A 12 -8.90 -26.47 -24.98
CA CYS A 12 -9.28 -27.73 -24.37
C CYS A 12 -8.31 -28.84 -24.82
N PRO A 13 -7.82 -29.68 -23.90
CA PRO A 13 -6.91 -30.77 -24.25
C PRO A 13 -7.65 -31.86 -25.05
N PRO A 14 -6.97 -32.61 -25.96
CA PRO A 14 -7.62 -33.54 -26.88
C PRO A 14 -8.50 -34.60 -26.22
N HIS A 15 -8.11 -35.11 -25.04
CA HIS A 15 -8.87 -36.12 -24.31
C HIS A 15 -10.16 -35.58 -23.67
N LYS A 16 -10.30 -34.24 -23.54
CA LYS A 16 -11.55 -33.56 -23.19
C LYS A 16 -12.36 -33.12 -24.42
N ARG A 17 -11.77 -33.16 -25.62
CA ARG A 17 -12.47 -32.93 -26.91
C ARG A 17 -13.19 -34.19 -27.43
N GLY A 18 -12.85 -35.38 -26.94
CA GLY A 18 -13.03 -36.66 -27.66
C GLY A 18 -14.10 -37.64 -27.16
N GLY A 19 -15.13 -37.20 -26.44
CA GLY A 19 -16.27 -38.05 -26.06
C GLY A 19 -17.59 -37.43 -26.49
N PHE A 20 -17.91 -37.49 -27.78
CA PHE A 20 -19.21 -37.08 -28.36
C PHE A 20 -19.70 -35.63 -28.17
N SER A 21 -18.94 -34.68 -27.61
CA SER A 21 -19.44 -33.28 -27.53
C SER A 21 -18.37 -32.19 -27.43
N SER A 22 -18.60 -31.08 -28.13
CA SER A 22 -18.00 -29.76 -27.93
C SER A 22 -18.30 -29.12 -26.57
N ALA A 23 -19.11 -29.77 -25.72
CA ALA A 23 -19.64 -29.30 -24.44
C ALA A 23 -18.63 -28.95 -23.33
N HIS A 24 -17.33 -28.97 -23.60
CA HIS A 24 -16.31 -28.47 -22.67
C HIS A 24 -15.56 -27.23 -23.17
N SER A 25 -15.66 -26.92 -24.47
CA SER A 25 -14.90 -25.84 -25.11
C SER A 25 -15.76 -24.73 -25.70
N ASP A 26 -17.08 -24.93 -25.80
CA ASP A 26 -18.00 -23.90 -26.28
C ASP A 26 -18.25 -22.79 -25.24
N LEU A 27 -18.94 -21.74 -25.71
CA LEU A 27 -19.27 -20.57 -24.91
C LEU A 27 -20.13 -20.93 -23.69
N ASP A 28 -21.12 -21.80 -23.85
CA ASP A 28 -22.02 -22.18 -22.76
C ASP A 28 -21.26 -22.90 -21.64
N ALA A 29 -20.35 -23.81 -21.99
CA ALA A 29 -19.46 -24.43 -21.02
C ALA A 29 -18.55 -23.42 -20.33
N ALA A 30 -17.98 -22.47 -21.08
CA ALA A 30 -17.14 -21.41 -20.52
C ALA A 30 -17.93 -20.51 -19.55
N MET A 31 -19.17 -20.15 -19.88
CA MET A 31 -20.07 -19.39 -19.01
C MET A 31 -20.41 -20.16 -17.73
N ALA A 32 -20.79 -21.45 -17.85
CA ALA A 32 -21.09 -22.30 -16.70
C ALA A 32 -19.87 -22.45 -15.77
N LYS A 33 -18.67 -22.67 -16.35
CA LYS A 33 -17.42 -22.74 -15.59
C LYS A 33 -17.11 -21.46 -14.85
N PHE A 34 -17.17 -20.33 -15.54
CA PHE A 34 -16.84 -19.06 -14.93
C PHE A 34 -17.84 -18.71 -13.81
N ARG A 35 -19.12 -18.99 -14.03
CA ARG A 35 -20.18 -18.85 -13.01
C ARG A 35 -19.92 -19.73 -11.78
N MET A 36 -19.64 -21.03 -11.98
CA MET A 36 -19.36 -21.94 -10.88
C MET A 36 -18.12 -21.52 -10.10
N THR A 37 -17.06 -21.09 -10.79
CA THR A 37 -15.86 -20.53 -10.17
C THR A 37 -16.18 -19.28 -9.34
N ALA A 38 -17.02 -18.36 -9.83
CA ALA A 38 -17.43 -17.18 -9.06
C ALA A 38 -18.18 -17.55 -7.77
N TYR A 39 -19.06 -18.56 -7.81
CA TYR A 39 -19.72 -19.08 -6.61
C TYR A 39 -18.75 -19.78 -5.64
N MET A 40 -17.74 -20.50 -6.16
CA MET A 40 -16.68 -21.08 -5.33
C MET A 40 -15.86 -19.98 -4.63
N TRP A 41 -15.53 -18.89 -5.32
CA TRP A 41 -14.90 -17.71 -4.72
C TRP A 41 -15.78 -17.10 -3.63
N GLN A 42 -17.10 -16.99 -3.87
CA GLN A 42 -18.03 -16.49 -2.87
C GLN A 42 -18.06 -17.38 -1.62
N ALA A 43 -18.11 -18.70 -1.79
CA ALA A 43 -18.14 -19.68 -0.70
C ALA A 43 -16.84 -19.66 0.11
N MET A 44 -15.68 -19.67 -0.55
CA MET A 44 -14.37 -19.57 0.11
C MET A 44 -14.28 -18.28 0.92
N THR A 45 -14.64 -17.14 0.31
CA THR A 45 -14.57 -15.82 0.95
C THR A 45 -15.51 -15.73 2.15
N ALA A 46 -16.75 -16.24 2.02
CA ALA A 46 -17.72 -16.26 3.11
C ALA A 46 -17.25 -17.08 4.32
N GLU A 47 -16.62 -18.23 4.06
CA GLU A 47 -16.07 -19.06 5.13
C GLU A 47 -14.82 -18.45 5.75
N ASP A 48 -13.95 -17.85 4.94
CA ASP A 48 -12.75 -17.15 5.39
C ASP A 48 -13.09 -15.99 6.34
N PHE A 49 -14.07 -15.16 5.96
CA PHE A 49 -14.57 -14.09 6.82
C PHE A 49 -15.18 -14.62 8.12
N ARG A 50 -15.90 -15.75 8.07
CA ARG A 50 -16.46 -16.39 9.26
C ARG A 50 -15.36 -16.84 10.22
N LEU A 51 -14.31 -17.50 9.71
CA LEU A 51 -13.16 -17.95 10.50
C LEU A 51 -12.41 -16.78 11.15
N LYS A 52 -12.37 -15.63 10.49
CA LYS A 52 -11.81 -14.37 11.03
C LYS A 52 -12.73 -13.62 11.99
N GLY A 53 -13.92 -14.16 12.31
CA GLY A 53 -14.88 -13.50 13.19
C GLY A 53 -15.61 -12.31 12.56
N LEU A 54 -15.55 -12.15 11.23
CA LEU A 54 -16.21 -11.07 10.50
C LEU A 54 -17.65 -11.43 10.09
N GLY A 55 -18.09 -12.65 10.35
CA GLY A 55 -19.39 -13.18 9.93
C GLY A 55 -19.36 -13.76 8.51
N ARG A 56 -20.47 -14.35 8.06
CA ARG A 56 -20.57 -14.94 6.71
C ARG A 56 -20.78 -13.83 5.67
N ARG A 57 -19.70 -13.31 5.12
CA ARG A 57 -19.69 -12.16 4.19
C ARG A 57 -18.91 -12.48 2.93
N THR A 58 -19.41 -12.03 1.80
CA THR A 58 -18.73 -12.15 0.51
C THR A 58 -19.19 -11.04 -0.41
N PHE A 59 -18.47 -10.83 -1.51
CA PHE A 59 -18.87 -9.87 -2.54
C PHE A 59 -20.18 -10.31 -3.20
N ARG A 60 -21.06 -9.37 -3.51
CA ARG A 60 -22.27 -9.62 -4.32
C ARG A 60 -21.91 -9.76 -5.80
N LEU A 61 -22.57 -10.71 -6.46
CA LEU A 61 -22.53 -10.85 -7.91
C LEU A 61 -23.74 -10.13 -8.51
N ASP A 62 -23.61 -9.66 -9.74
CA ASP A 62 -24.75 -9.24 -10.54
C ASP A 62 -25.59 -10.48 -10.90
N GLU A 63 -26.89 -10.44 -10.64
CA GLU A 63 -27.79 -11.59 -10.76
C GLU A 63 -28.96 -11.25 -11.69
N GLU A 64 -29.39 -12.23 -12.46
CA GLU A 64 -30.57 -12.16 -13.30
C GLU A 64 -31.45 -13.38 -13.10
N TRP A 65 -32.73 -13.28 -13.48
CA TRP A 65 -33.60 -14.45 -13.53
C TRP A 65 -33.30 -15.25 -14.79
N ALA A 66 -32.60 -16.38 -14.65
CA ALA A 66 -32.13 -17.19 -15.77
C ALA A 66 -32.15 -18.69 -15.44
N ALA A 67 -31.93 -19.50 -16.47
CA ALA A 67 -31.69 -20.94 -16.30
C ALA A 67 -30.36 -21.13 -15.56
N ASP A 68 -30.42 -21.83 -14.44
CA ASP A 68 -29.26 -22.08 -13.60
C ASP A 68 -28.35 -23.15 -14.21
N THR A 69 -27.05 -23.01 -14.01
CA THR A 69 -26.03 -23.97 -14.44
C THR A 69 -25.28 -24.60 -13.27
N VAL A 70 -25.62 -24.30 -12.01
CA VAL A 70 -24.85 -24.76 -10.83
C VAL A 70 -25.09 -26.22 -10.44
N SER A 71 -26.11 -26.88 -10.99
CA SER A 71 -26.31 -28.32 -10.87
C SER A 71 -26.38 -28.95 -12.25
N ARG A 72 -25.91 -30.19 -12.35
CA ARG A 72 -26.05 -31.01 -13.55
C ARG A 72 -27.50 -31.08 -14.05
N ASP A 73 -28.46 -31.20 -13.13
CA ASP A 73 -29.87 -31.35 -13.49
C ASP A 73 -30.39 -30.05 -14.13
N PHE A 74 -30.08 -28.88 -13.56
CA PHE A 74 -30.46 -27.59 -14.14
C PHE A 74 -29.78 -27.32 -15.48
N LEU A 75 -28.51 -27.69 -15.61
CA LEU A 75 -27.78 -27.57 -16.87
C LEU A 75 -28.41 -28.45 -17.97
N ASN A 76 -28.89 -29.64 -17.62
CA ASN A 76 -29.57 -30.54 -18.56
C ASN A 76 -31.02 -30.13 -18.85
N ALA A 77 -31.70 -29.45 -17.93
CA ALA A 77 -33.09 -29.00 -18.10
C ALA A 77 -33.26 -28.06 -19.31
N GLY A 78 -32.22 -27.29 -19.65
CA GLY A 78 -32.19 -26.45 -20.86
C GLY A 78 -32.11 -27.24 -22.17
N TYR A 79 -31.53 -28.45 -22.15
CA TYR A 79 -31.47 -29.33 -23.32
C TYR A 79 -32.74 -30.17 -23.51
N ASN A 80 -33.49 -30.40 -22.42
CA ASN A 80 -34.64 -31.29 -22.40
C ASN A 80 -36.00 -30.55 -22.39
N ASP A 81 -36.01 -29.23 -22.64
CA ASP A 81 -37.20 -28.36 -22.57
C ASP A 81 -37.99 -28.50 -21.25
N SER A 82 -37.31 -28.82 -20.13
CA SER A 82 -37.93 -29.08 -18.82
C SER A 82 -37.68 -27.97 -17.79
N LEU A 83 -37.19 -26.80 -18.23
CA LEU A 83 -36.80 -25.65 -17.39
C LEU A 83 -37.82 -25.28 -16.31
N ASP A 84 -39.10 -25.23 -16.66
CA ASP A 84 -40.19 -24.84 -15.75
C ASP A 84 -40.56 -25.95 -14.74
N ARG A 85 -40.39 -27.21 -15.12
CA ARG A 85 -40.82 -28.37 -14.32
C ARG A 85 -39.79 -28.76 -13.26
N GLU A 86 -38.52 -28.47 -13.51
CA GLU A 86 -37.41 -28.83 -12.62
C GLU A 86 -36.97 -27.68 -11.69
N GLY A 87 -37.63 -26.52 -11.78
CA GLY A 87 -37.25 -25.33 -11.01
C GLY A 87 -35.86 -24.81 -11.39
N ALA A 88 -35.44 -25.05 -12.64
CA ALA A 88 -34.12 -24.68 -13.15
C ALA A 88 -33.98 -23.16 -13.33
N MET A 89 -35.09 -22.43 -13.51
CA MET A 89 -35.10 -20.97 -13.55
C MET A 89 -35.01 -20.36 -12.13
N ARG A 90 -34.02 -19.51 -11.88
CA ARG A 90 -33.88 -18.77 -10.61
C ARG A 90 -32.99 -17.53 -10.73
N ALA A 91 -32.81 -16.82 -9.61
CA ALA A 91 -31.79 -15.79 -9.52
C ALA A 91 -30.40 -16.44 -9.63
N THR A 92 -29.69 -16.11 -10.70
CA THR A 92 -28.43 -16.73 -11.09
C THR A 92 -27.44 -15.65 -11.50
N ALA A 93 -26.16 -15.83 -11.16
CA ALA A 93 -25.12 -14.88 -11.49
C ALA A 93 -25.01 -14.67 -13.00
N LYS A 94 -25.11 -13.41 -13.42
CA LYS A 94 -25.09 -13.00 -14.81
C LYS A 94 -23.66 -13.01 -15.35
N ILE A 95 -23.47 -13.67 -16.49
CA ILE A 95 -22.21 -13.62 -17.23
C ILE A 95 -22.40 -12.69 -18.43
N HIS A 96 -21.74 -11.55 -18.39
CA HIS A 96 -21.78 -10.57 -19.47
C HIS A 96 -20.79 -10.91 -20.57
N VAL A 97 -21.30 -11.30 -21.74
CA VAL A 97 -20.47 -11.54 -22.94
C VAL A 97 -20.35 -10.23 -23.73
N ILE A 98 -19.26 -9.50 -23.49
CA ILE A 98 -18.94 -8.26 -24.22
C ILE A 98 -18.02 -8.55 -25.41
N ARG A 99 -18.29 -7.90 -26.54
CA ARG A 99 -17.50 -7.99 -27.77
C ARG A 99 -16.55 -6.81 -27.87
N SER A 100 -15.27 -7.08 -28.11
CA SER A 100 -14.23 -6.09 -28.35
C SER A 100 -14.23 -5.66 -29.82
N SER A 101 -13.80 -4.43 -30.10
CA SER A 101 -13.50 -3.95 -31.46
C SER A 101 -12.26 -4.60 -32.08
N MET A 102 -11.45 -5.28 -31.26
CA MET A 102 -10.24 -5.99 -31.66
C MET A 102 -10.54 -7.37 -32.26
N THR A 103 -9.75 -7.78 -33.25
CA THR A 103 -9.74 -9.14 -33.81
C THR A 103 -9.05 -10.14 -32.88
N THR A 104 -9.32 -11.41 -33.13
CA THR A 104 -8.66 -12.55 -32.47
C THR A 104 -7.16 -12.52 -32.73
N GLN A 105 -6.74 -12.12 -33.94
CA GLN A 105 -5.32 -11.98 -34.28
C GLN A 105 -4.63 -10.88 -33.47
N GLU A 106 -5.30 -9.75 -33.27
CA GLU A 106 -4.78 -8.63 -32.48
C GLU A 106 -4.68 -8.99 -31.00
N ILE A 107 -5.72 -9.61 -30.42
CA ILE A 107 -5.73 -10.10 -29.04
C ILE A 107 -4.66 -11.17 -28.82
N ARG A 108 -4.45 -12.07 -29.80
CA ARG A 108 -3.44 -13.14 -29.72
C ARG A 108 -2.06 -12.71 -30.23
N ASN A 109 -1.78 -11.42 -30.35
CA ASN A 109 -0.47 -10.96 -30.81
C ASN A 109 0.62 -11.31 -29.78
N ALA A 110 1.70 -11.95 -30.21
CA ALA A 110 2.81 -12.33 -29.33
C ALA A 110 3.54 -11.11 -28.73
N GLN A 111 3.48 -9.94 -29.39
CA GLN A 111 4.11 -8.69 -28.92
C GLN A 111 3.37 -8.00 -27.77
N ILE A 112 2.17 -8.48 -27.43
CA ILE A 112 1.40 -8.00 -26.27
C ILE A 112 1.19 -9.10 -25.22
N ALA A 113 1.69 -10.32 -25.45
CA ALA A 113 1.59 -11.42 -24.50
C ALA A 113 2.46 -11.12 -23.27
N GLN A 114 1.84 -11.12 -22.08
CA GLN A 114 2.51 -10.72 -20.82
C GLN A 114 3.75 -11.56 -20.51
N GLN A 115 3.67 -12.86 -20.80
CA GLN A 115 4.73 -13.86 -20.56
C GLN A 115 5.90 -13.75 -21.55
N ASN A 116 5.73 -13.06 -22.68
CA ASN A 116 6.79 -12.95 -23.66
C ASN A 116 7.85 -11.94 -23.18
N PRO A 117 9.09 -12.35 -22.87
CA PRO A 117 10.13 -11.43 -22.40
C PRO A 117 10.46 -10.36 -23.44
N SER A 118 10.31 -10.67 -24.74
CA SER A 118 10.60 -9.78 -25.86
C SER A 118 9.41 -8.91 -26.29
N ALA A 119 8.26 -8.97 -25.59
CA ALA A 119 7.11 -8.11 -25.90
C ALA A 119 7.36 -6.66 -25.46
N HIS A 120 7.14 -5.72 -26.37
CA HIS A 120 7.32 -4.29 -26.13
C HIS A 120 6.03 -3.57 -25.67
N ARG A 121 4.88 -4.26 -25.64
CA ARG A 121 3.54 -3.67 -25.40
C ARG A 121 2.69 -4.48 -24.40
N LYS A 122 3.28 -4.86 -23.26
CA LYS A 122 2.68 -5.81 -22.30
C LYS A 122 1.41 -5.32 -21.58
N GLY A 123 1.09 -4.02 -21.60
CA GLY A 123 -0.12 -3.46 -20.96
C GLY A 123 -1.37 -3.41 -21.85
N VAL A 124 -1.21 -3.57 -23.17
CA VAL A 124 -2.26 -3.19 -24.14
C VAL A 124 -3.51 -4.09 -24.06
N LEU A 125 -3.38 -5.35 -23.64
CA LEU A 125 -4.55 -6.22 -23.45
C LEU A 125 -5.51 -5.67 -22.39
N PHE A 126 -4.98 -4.98 -21.37
CA PHE A 126 -5.79 -4.33 -20.34
C PHE A 126 -6.60 -3.18 -20.93
N ASP A 127 -5.96 -2.35 -21.75
CA ASP A 127 -6.62 -1.24 -22.46
C ASP A 127 -7.74 -1.75 -23.37
N TYR A 128 -7.49 -2.81 -24.15
CA TYR A 128 -8.50 -3.42 -25.02
C TYR A 128 -9.73 -3.91 -24.23
N PHE A 129 -9.52 -4.49 -23.04
CA PHE A 129 -10.63 -4.94 -22.19
C PHE A 129 -11.37 -3.73 -21.61
N MET A 130 -10.63 -2.75 -21.10
CA MET A 130 -11.21 -1.54 -20.53
C MET A 130 -12.05 -0.77 -21.57
N ASP A 131 -11.58 -0.66 -22.81
CA ASP A 131 -12.31 -0.03 -23.90
C ASP A 131 -13.58 -0.83 -24.27
N ALA A 132 -13.50 -2.16 -24.33
CA ALA A 132 -14.67 -3.00 -24.57
C ALA A 132 -15.73 -2.87 -23.45
N LEU A 133 -15.31 -2.69 -22.18
CA LEU A 133 -16.24 -2.43 -21.07
C LEU A 133 -16.91 -1.07 -21.21
N LYS A 134 -16.13 -0.01 -21.51
CA LYS A 134 -16.65 1.34 -21.72
C LYS A 134 -17.64 1.40 -22.89
N GLU A 135 -17.32 0.74 -24.01
CA GLU A 135 -18.18 0.66 -25.20
C GLU A 135 -19.47 -0.10 -24.91
N ALA A 136 -19.40 -1.20 -24.14
CA ALA A 136 -20.59 -1.96 -23.73
C ALA A 136 -21.54 -1.14 -22.83
N GLY A 137 -20.99 -0.22 -22.03
CA GLY A 137 -21.77 0.68 -21.17
C GLY A 137 -22.66 -0.06 -20.17
N GLY A 138 -23.82 0.53 -19.84
CA GLY A 138 -24.79 -0.06 -18.91
C GLY A 138 -24.19 -0.34 -17.52
N PRO A 139 -24.14 -1.61 -17.06
CA PRO A 139 -23.53 -1.96 -15.77
C PRO A 139 -22.03 -1.62 -15.70
N PHE A 140 -21.38 -1.40 -16.85
CA PHE A 140 -19.97 -1.04 -16.96
C PHE A 140 -19.73 0.47 -17.07
N ALA A 141 -20.76 1.31 -16.91
CA ALA A 141 -20.58 2.76 -16.88
C ALA A 141 -19.68 3.17 -15.70
N SER A 142 -18.70 4.06 -15.93
CA SER A 142 -17.78 4.52 -14.87
C SER A 142 -18.50 5.12 -13.65
N SER A 143 -19.68 5.73 -13.85
CA SER A 143 -20.52 6.25 -12.77
C SER A 143 -21.06 5.16 -11.84
N ALA A 144 -21.22 3.93 -12.32
CA ALA A 144 -21.63 2.78 -11.51
C ALA A 144 -20.50 2.22 -10.65
N ARG A 145 -19.24 2.63 -10.93
CA ARG A 145 -18.01 2.19 -10.26
C ARG A 145 -17.93 0.68 -10.06
N PRO A 146 -18.12 -0.12 -11.13
CA PRO A 146 -18.19 -1.56 -11.01
C PRO A 146 -16.83 -2.17 -10.68
N ILE A 147 -16.85 -3.27 -9.94
CA ILE A 147 -15.70 -4.18 -9.80
C ILE A 147 -15.94 -5.36 -10.73
N VAL A 148 -15.09 -5.52 -11.75
CA VAL A 148 -15.27 -6.51 -12.83
C VAL A 148 -14.25 -7.63 -12.69
N ALA A 149 -14.74 -8.86 -12.56
CA ALA A 149 -13.97 -10.07 -12.82
C ALA A 149 -14.01 -10.37 -14.33
N GLY A 150 -12.90 -10.11 -15.02
CA GLY A 150 -12.81 -10.14 -16.47
C GLY A 150 -12.17 -11.42 -17.00
N LEU A 151 -12.90 -12.17 -17.84
CA LEU A 151 -12.32 -13.31 -18.56
C LEU A 151 -12.15 -12.98 -20.05
N ILE A 152 -10.93 -13.14 -20.59
CA ILE A 152 -10.66 -13.09 -22.03
C ILE A 152 -10.91 -14.49 -22.61
N LEU A 153 -12.00 -14.66 -23.36
CA LEU A 153 -12.37 -15.97 -23.89
C LEU A 153 -11.35 -16.48 -24.92
N ASP A 154 -10.81 -15.57 -25.73
CA ASP A 154 -9.93 -15.90 -26.85
C ASP A 154 -8.48 -16.18 -26.44
N SER A 155 -8.17 -16.41 -25.16
CA SER A 155 -6.82 -16.86 -24.79
C SER A 155 -6.49 -18.21 -25.40
N HIS A 156 -5.24 -18.38 -25.85
CA HIS A 156 -4.81 -19.58 -26.56
C HIS A 156 -3.34 -19.90 -26.33
N TYR A 157 -3.02 -21.16 -26.03
CA TYR A 157 -1.65 -21.64 -25.98
C TYR A 157 -1.13 -22.01 -27.37
N SER A 158 -0.17 -21.22 -27.85
CA SER A 158 0.50 -21.46 -29.12
C SER A 158 1.68 -22.40 -28.94
N VAL A 159 1.48 -23.70 -29.18
CA VAL A 159 2.53 -24.75 -29.10
C VAL A 159 3.79 -24.37 -29.88
N ALA A 160 3.65 -23.83 -31.09
CA ALA A 160 4.77 -23.45 -31.95
C ALA A 160 5.66 -22.34 -31.33
N LYS A 161 5.06 -21.46 -30.53
CA LYS A 161 5.74 -20.34 -29.88
C LYS A 161 6.07 -20.62 -28.41
N LYS A 162 5.49 -21.68 -27.83
CA LYS A 162 5.50 -21.98 -26.40
C LYS A 162 5.08 -20.77 -25.55
N LEU A 163 4.01 -20.10 -25.97
CA LEU A 163 3.48 -18.89 -25.33
C LEU A 163 1.96 -18.96 -25.20
N ILE A 164 1.44 -18.44 -24.09
CA ILE A 164 0.02 -18.19 -23.93
C ILE A 164 -0.28 -16.80 -24.52
N LEU A 165 -1.12 -16.79 -25.54
CA LEU A 165 -1.54 -15.59 -26.28
C LEU A 165 -2.92 -15.15 -25.79
N GLY A 166 -3.22 -13.85 -25.88
CA GLY A 166 -4.50 -13.30 -25.43
C GLY A 166 -4.75 -13.51 -23.92
N HIS A 167 -3.69 -13.62 -23.13
CA HIS A 167 -3.73 -13.74 -21.68
C HIS A 167 -2.85 -12.67 -21.05
N ALA A 168 -3.40 -12.03 -20.02
CA ALA A 168 -2.63 -11.44 -18.96
C ALA A 168 -3.39 -11.67 -17.64
N ALA A 169 -2.64 -11.83 -16.57
CA ALA A 169 -3.12 -11.77 -15.19
C ALA A 169 -2.75 -10.39 -14.67
N LEU A 170 -3.76 -9.52 -14.57
CA LEU A 170 -3.59 -8.14 -14.13
C LEU A 170 -4.88 -7.60 -13.52
N GLY A 171 -4.75 -6.94 -12.37
CA GLY A 171 -5.83 -6.24 -11.73
C GLY A 171 -5.49 -4.80 -11.38
N CYS A 172 -6.49 -3.94 -11.48
CA CYS A 172 -6.39 -2.52 -11.14
C CYS A 172 -7.66 -2.05 -10.44
N HIS A 173 -7.48 -1.32 -9.35
CA HIS A 173 -8.56 -0.65 -8.62
C HIS A 173 -8.67 0.81 -9.07
N ASP A 174 -9.86 1.21 -9.50
CA ASP A 174 -10.22 2.60 -9.75
C ASP A 174 -11.44 2.98 -8.89
N PRO A 175 -11.26 3.77 -7.81
CA PRO A 175 -12.35 4.17 -6.92
C PRO A 175 -13.32 5.18 -7.55
N GLN A 176 -12.96 5.77 -8.70
CA GLN A 176 -13.76 6.76 -9.42
C GLN A 176 -14.34 6.22 -10.74
N GLY A 177 -13.98 4.99 -11.13
CA GLY A 177 -14.36 4.40 -12.41
C GLY A 177 -14.45 2.88 -12.34
N ILE A 178 -14.03 2.22 -13.42
CA ILE A 178 -14.16 0.76 -13.59
C ILE A 178 -12.92 0.12 -12.97
N SER A 179 -13.11 -0.71 -11.94
CA SER A 179 -12.05 -1.59 -11.45
C SER A 179 -12.12 -2.93 -12.20
N LEU A 180 -10.98 -3.45 -12.64
CA LEU A 180 -10.91 -4.64 -13.47
C LEU A 180 -9.81 -5.56 -12.96
N GLY A 181 -10.17 -6.81 -12.65
CA GLY A 181 -9.24 -7.92 -12.49
C GLY A 181 -9.44 -8.86 -13.67
N MET A 182 -8.45 -8.97 -14.56
CA MET A 182 -8.60 -9.74 -15.80
C MET A 182 -7.70 -10.96 -15.85
N PHE A 183 -8.22 -12.03 -16.47
CA PHE A 183 -7.55 -13.30 -16.64
C PHE A 183 -7.89 -13.94 -17.99
N GLY A 184 -7.05 -14.86 -18.45
CA GLY A 184 -7.25 -15.54 -19.74
C GLY A 184 -7.92 -16.90 -19.60
N SER A 185 -8.74 -17.31 -20.57
CA SER A 185 -9.49 -18.58 -20.54
C SER A 185 -8.64 -19.86 -20.62
N HIS A 186 -7.34 -19.75 -20.87
CA HIS A 186 -6.44 -20.87 -21.19
C HIS A 186 -6.43 -22.03 -20.19
N LEU A 187 -6.73 -21.81 -18.90
CA LEU A 187 -6.84 -22.86 -17.89
C LEU A 187 -8.27 -23.32 -17.60
N THR A 188 -9.29 -22.70 -18.19
CA THR A 188 -10.70 -22.98 -17.88
C THR A 188 -11.15 -24.38 -18.30
N TYR A 189 -10.38 -25.12 -19.10
CA TYR A 189 -10.67 -26.51 -19.41
C TYR A 189 -10.70 -27.43 -18.17
N SER A 190 -10.02 -27.04 -17.09
CA SER A 190 -9.95 -27.80 -15.84
C SER A 190 -11.03 -27.40 -14.83
N TRP A 191 -11.76 -26.31 -15.06
CA TRP A 191 -12.76 -25.79 -14.12
C TRP A 191 -14.07 -26.61 -14.15
N PRO A 192 -14.76 -26.73 -13.01
CA PRO A 192 -16.06 -27.40 -12.94
C PRO A 192 -17.15 -26.53 -13.56
N ARG A 193 -18.12 -27.13 -14.25
CA ARG A 193 -19.30 -26.44 -14.82
C ARG A 193 -20.42 -26.25 -13.79
N PHE A 194 -20.51 -27.18 -12.85
CA PHE A 194 -21.55 -27.29 -11.81
C PHE A 194 -20.96 -27.90 -10.54
N VAL A 195 -21.71 -27.86 -9.43
CA VAL A 195 -21.26 -28.27 -8.09
C VAL A 195 -20.78 -29.72 -8.05
N GLU A 196 -21.49 -30.63 -8.72
CA GLU A 196 -21.15 -32.06 -8.73
C GLU A 196 -19.81 -32.36 -9.41
N GLU A 197 -19.26 -31.43 -10.20
CA GLU A 197 -17.92 -31.55 -10.82
C GLU A 197 -16.78 -31.06 -9.93
N ILE A 198 -17.05 -30.32 -8.85
CA ILE A 198 -16.00 -29.68 -8.03
C ILE A 198 -14.99 -30.71 -7.52
N THR A 199 -15.47 -31.78 -6.88
CA THR A 199 -14.60 -32.84 -6.34
C THR A 199 -13.80 -33.51 -7.46
N GLY A 200 -14.43 -33.81 -8.59
CA GLY A 200 -13.76 -34.43 -9.73
C GLY A 200 -12.64 -33.55 -10.28
N CYS A 201 -12.91 -32.26 -10.49
CA CYS A 201 -11.93 -31.30 -10.97
C CYS A 201 -10.77 -31.08 -9.99
N LEU A 202 -11.05 -31.00 -8.69
CA LEU A 202 -10.05 -30.73 -7.65
C LEU A 202 -9.27 -31.98 -7.18
N THR A 203 -9.58 -33.16 -7.72
CA THR A 203 -8.85 -34.41 -7.41
C THR A 203 -8.27 -35.10 -8.64
N ASP A 204 -8.44 -34.53 -9.83
CA ASP A 204 -7.98 -35.11 -11.08
C ASP A 204 -6.44 -35.01 -11.22
N THR A 205 -5.75 -36.13 -10.98
CA THR A 205 -4.29 -36.24 -11.08
C THR A 205 -3.79 -36.54 -12.48
N ARG A 206 -4.66 -36.56 -13.50
CA ARG A 206 -4.24 -36.77 -14.89
C ARG A 206 -3.45 -35.57 -15.39
N HIS A 207 -2.42 -35.84 -16.20
CA HIS A 207 -1.61 -34.81 -16.82
C HIS A 207 -2.42 -34.04 -17.89
N PRO A 208 -2.42 -32.69 -17.90
CA PRO A 208 -3.20 -31.91 -18.86
C PRO A 208 -2.80 -32.10 -20.33
N GLY A 209 -1.53 -32.41 -20.58
CA GLY A 209 -0.94 -32.59 -21.91
C GLY A 209 -0.09 -31.40 -22.33
N ASP A 210 0.61 -31.54 -23.46
CA ASP A 210 1.55 -30.54 -24.02
C ASP A 210 0.88 -29.50 -24.94
N LYS A 211 -0.45 -29.59 -25.11
CA LYS A 211 -1.25 -28.72 -25.98
C LYS A 211 -1.99 -27.61 -25.24
N VAL A 212 -1.71 -27.42 -23.96
CA VAL A 212 -2.29 -26.38 -23.11
C VAL A 212 -1.18 -25.63 -22.38
N GLY A 213 -1.47 -24.40 -21.98
CA GLY A 213 -0.48 -23.53 -21.36
C GLY A 213 -0.21 -23.89 -19.90
N ASP A 214 1.05 -23.76 -19.48
CA ASP A 214 1.51 -23.89 -18.10
C ASP A 214 2.57 -22.83 -17.85
N ASP A 215 2.14 -21.61 -17.53
CA ASP A 215 3.01 -20.44 -17.43
C ASP A 215 4.14 -20.62 -16.41
N ASN A 216 3.80 -21.17 -15.25
CA ASN A 216 4.72 -21.27 -14.12
C ASN A 216 5.19 -22.71 -13.84
N GLY A 217 4.94 -23.66 -14.75
CA GLY A 217 5.34 -25.06 -14.60
C GLY A 217 4.64 -25.80 -13.45
N GLU A 218 3.50 -25.29 -13.00
CA GLU A 218 2.75 -25.81 -11.84
C GLU A 218 1.52 -26.60 -12.23
N CYS A 219 1.16 -26.66 -13.51
CA CYS A 219 -0.02 -27.36 -13.99
C CYS A 219 0.30 -28.83 -14.34
N SER A 220 1.05 -29.53 -13.48
CA SER A 220 1.47 -30.93 -13.73
C SER A 220 0.28 -31.90 -13.77
N THR A 221 -0.83 -31.55 -13.11
CA THR A 221 -2.09 -32.29 -13.09
C THR A 221 -3.28 -31.37 -13.40
N MET A 222 -4.41 -31.98 -13.77
CA MET A 222 -5.66 -31.26 -14.04
C MET A 222 -6.16 -30.47 -12.83
N TRP A 223 -6.03 -31.01 -11.61
CA TRP A 223 -6.44 -30.28 -10.42
C TRP A 223 -5.53 -29.09 -10.13
N GLU A 224 -4.22 -29.21 -10.36
CA GLU A 224 -3.29 -28.08 -10.21
C GLU A 224 -3.63 -26.97 -11.22
N ALA A 225 -3.90 -27.32 -12.48
CA ALA A 225 -4.38 -26.36 -13.48
C ALA A 225 -5.69 -25.66 -13.07
N CYS A 226 -6.60 -26.39 -12.42
CA CYS A 226 -7.86 -25.83 -11.91
C CYS A 226 -7.60 -24.82 -10.80
N THR A 227 -6.81 -25.22 -9.81
CA THR A 227 -6.43 -24.40 -8.66
C THR A 227 -5.68 -23.14 -9.07
N ILE A 228 -4.67 -23.25 -9.94
CA ILE A 228 -3.91 -22.11 -10.44
C ILE A 228 -4.82 -21.16 -11.19
N GLY A 229 -5.66 -21.66 -12.12
CA GLY A 229 -6.56 -20.80 -12.89
C GLY A 229 -7.59 -20.07 -12.03
N GLN A 230 -8.25 -20.77 -11.09
CA GLN A 230 -9.27 -20.16 -10.24
C GLN A 230 -8.67 -19.20 -9.20
N GLY A 231 -7.54 -19.58 -8.62
CA GLY A 231 -6.86 -18.81 -7.59
C GLY A 231 -6.17 -17.56 -8.13
N ALA A 232 -5.45 -17.68 -9.25
CA ALA A 232 -4.80 -16.54 -9.91
C ALA A 232 -5.83 -15.51 -10.39
N HIS A 233 -6.95 -15.96 -10.95
CA HIS A 233 -8.00 -15.01 -11.32
C HIS A 233 -8.63 -14.34 -10.09
N LEU A 234 -8.82 -15.06 -8.98
CA LEU A 234 -9.29 -14.44 -7.73
C LEU A 234 -8.29 -13.42 -7.16
N HIS A 235 -6.99 -13.67 -7.31
CA HIS A 235 -5.94 -12.71 -6.96
C HIS A 235 -6.10 -11.40 -7.75
N GLU A 236 -6.33 -11.47 -9.07
CA GLU A 236 -6.59 -10.26 -9.88
C GLU A 236 -7.89 -9.55 -9.47
N VAL A 237 -8.92 -10.31 -9.10
CA VAL A 237 -10.15 -9.74 -8.52
C VAL A 237 -9.86 -9.05 -7.18
N GLY A 238 -8.94 -9.59 -6.37
CA GLY A 238 -8.43 -8.95 -5.16
C GLY A 238 -7.79 -7.59 -5.45
N HIS A 239 -6.95 -7.49 -6.47
CA HIS A 239 -6.42 -6.22 -6.95
C HIS A 239 -7.52 -5.26 -7.41
N ALA A 240 -8.56 -5.74 -8.09
CA ALA A 240 -9.71 -4.91 -8.48
C ALA A 240 -10.48 -4.36 -7.27
N PHE A 241 -10.50 -5.08 -6.15
CA PHE A 241 -11.03 -4.60 -4.86
C PHE A 241 -10.06 -3.68 -4.08
N GLY A 242 -8.86 -3.42 -4.61
CA GLY A 242 -7.86 -2.54 -3.98
C GLY A 242 -6.88 -3.25 -3.05
N SER A 243 -6.80 -4.58 -3.10
CA SER A 243 -5.85 -5.36 -2.31
C SER A 243 -4.45 -5.30 -2.94
N PRO A 244 -3.38 -4.98 -2.19
CA PRO A 244 -2.00 -5.16 -2.63
C PRO A 244 -1.54 -6.62 -2.43
N HIS A 245 -0.31 -6.93 -2.84
CA HIS A 245 0.34 -8.19 -2.48
C HIS A 245 0.53 -8.29 -0.97
N ARG A 246 -0.01 -9.37 -0.40
CA ARG A 246 0.07 -9.73 1.02
C ARG A 246 0.00 -11.25 1.17
N PRO A 247 0.49 -11.82 2.29
CA PRO A 247 0.39 -13.25 2.54
C PRO A 247 -1.04 -13.78 2.41
N GLY A 248 -1.18 -14.90 1.70
CA GLY A 248 -2.45 -15.54 1.36
C GLY A 248 -2.65 -15.64 -0.15
N ILE A 249 -3.89 -15.50 -0.63
CA ILE A 249 -4.23 -15.50 -2.07
C ILE A 249 -3.46 -14.43 -2.84
N MET A 250 -3.22 -13.28 -2.21
CA MET A 250 -2.49 -12.16 -2.82
C MET A 250 -0.98 -12.43 -2.99
N GLU A 251 -0.47 -13.56 -2.49
CA GLU A 251 0.91 -14.06 -2.68
C GLU A 251 0.90 -15.54 -3.04
N ARG A 252 -0.04 -15.94 -3.89
CA ARG A 252 -0.08 -17.27 -4.49
C ARG A 252 -0.37 -18.45 -3.57
N GLY A 253 -0.87 -18.20 -2.36
CA GLY A 253 -1.28 -19.23 -1.41
C GLY A 253 -2.35 -20.19 -1.98
N TYR A 254 -3.05 -19.79 -3.05
CA TYR A 254 -3.99 -20.65 -3.75
C TYR A 254 -3.36 -21.89 -4.39
N ALA A 255 -2.10 -21.85 -4.85
CA ALA A 255 -1.51 -22.87 -5.73
C ALA A 255 -1.62 -24.31 -5.19
N GLN A 256 -1.46 -24.48 -3.88
CA GLN A 256 -1.57 -25.79 -3.22
C GLN A 256 -2.81 -25.89 -2.32
N ASP A 257 -3.32 -24.74 -1.83
CA ASP A 257 -4.26 -24.74 -0.72
C ASP A 257 -5.71 -24.53 -1.15
N TRP A 258 -5.96 -24.11 -2.40
CA TRP A 258 -7.31 -23.94 -2.92
C TRP A 258 -8.22 -25.16 -2.70
N PRO A 259 -7.78 -26.41 -2.93
CA PRO A 259 -8.62 -27.58 -2.69
C PRO A 259 -8.99 -27.77 -1.22
N LYS A 260 -8.18 -27.28 -0.28
CA LYS A 260 -8.44 -27.38 1.17
C LYS A 260 -9.69 -26.62 1.60
N ASN A 261 -10.20 -25.71 0.77
CA ASN A 261 -11.45 -25.00 1.01
C ASN A 261 -12.70 -25.85 0.73
N PHE A 262 -12.57 -26.91 -0.07
CA PHE A 262 -13.71 -27.66 -0.62
C PHE A 262 -13.64 -29.16 -0.35
N LEU A 263 -12.45 -29.70 -0.07
CA LEU A 263 -12.23 -31.13 0.07
C LEU A 263 -11.76 -31.51 1.47
N PRO A 264 -12.19 -32.67 2.00
CA PRO A 264 -11.68 -33.22 3.26
C PRO A 264 -10.29 -33.84 3.13
N LYS A 265 -9.82 -34.09 1.90
CA LYS A 265 -8.47 -34.58 1.59
C LYS A 265 -8.04 -34.06 0.23
N THR A 266 -6.83 -33.50 0.12
CA THR A 266 -6.27 -33.08 -1.18
C THR A 266 -5.76 -34.28 -1.97
N ALA A 267 -5.58 -34.12 -3.29
CA ALA A 267 -4.99 -35.14 -4.15
C ALA A 267 -3.46 -35.06 -4.15
N TYR A 268 -2.80 -36.05 -4.76
CA TYR A 268 -1.36 -36.02 -5.02
C TYR A 268 -0.97 -34.81 -5.88
N CYS A 269 0.04 -34.05 -5.44
CA CYS A 269 0.59 -32.90 -6.14
C CYS A 269 1.68 -33.35 -7.10
N GLY A 270 1.45 -33.19 -8.40
CA GLY A 270 2.40 -33.58 -9.44
C GLY A 270 3.63 -32.68 -9.46
N HIS A 271 3.45 -31.38 -9.23
CA HIS A 271 4.52 -30.39 -9.29
C HIS A 271 5.55 -30.59 -8.17
N HIS A 272 5.09 -30.69 -6.91
CA HIS A 272 5.98 -30.92 -5.76
C HIS A 272 6.25 -32.40 -5.46
N LYS A 273 5.53 -33.32 -6.12
CA LYS A 273 5.60 -34.78 -5.91
C LYS A 273 5.29 -35.20 -4.48
N ILE A 274 4.29 -34.57 -3.88
CA ILE A 274 3.87 -34.83 -2.49
C ILE A 274 2.48 -35.45 -2.44
N GLU A 275 2.29 -36.34 -1.47
CA GLU A 275 1.00 -36.95 -1.18
C GLU A 275 -0.02 -35.94 -0.66
N GLY A 276 -1.28 -36.19 -0.97
CA GLY A 276 -2.38 -35.35 -0.50
C GLY A 276 -2.59 -35.45 1.01
N VAL A 277 -2.99 -34.34 1.62
CA VAL A 277 -3.18 -34.21 3.08
C VAL A 277 -4.65 -34.27 3.45
N VAL A 278 -4.95 -34.86 4.60
CA VAL A 278 -6.30 -34.76 5.21
C VAL A 278 -6.46 -33.36 5.77
N VAL A 279 -7.56 -32.70 5.41
CA VAL A 279 -7.85 -31.32 5.77
C VAL A 279 -8.63 -31.32 7.08
N THR A 280 -8.02 -30.71 8.09
CA THR A 280 -8.58 -30.51 9.43
C THR A 280 -8.55 -29.02 9.80
N GLU A 281 -9.16 -28.63 10.91
CA GLU A 281 -9.11 -27.25 11.42
C GLU A 281 -7.67 -26.75 11.69
N SER A 282 -6.75 -27.66 12.01
CA SER A 282 -5.33 -27.35 12.26
C SER A 282 -4.47 -27.35 11.00
N THR A 283 -5.04 -27.66 9.83
CA THR A 283 -4.29 -27.71 8.57
C THR A 283 -4.05 -26.29 8.06
N PRO A 284 -2.79 -25.86 7.86
CA PRO A 284 -2.50 -24.56 7.28
C PRO A 284 -3.17 -24.39 5.91
N ASN A 285 -3.69 -23.19 5.65
CA ASN A 285 -4.39 -22.87 4.41
C ASN A 285 -4.13 -21.41 4.02
N ASP A 286 -3.25 -21.22 3.05
CA ASP A 286 -2.89 -19.90 2.52
C ASP A 286 -3.80 -19.48 1.34
N ALA A 287 -4.75 -20.31 0.93
CA ALA A 287 -5.79 -19.96 -0.05
C ALA A 287 -6.93 -19.17 0.60
N ARG A 288 -6.57 -18.11 1.33
CA ARG A 288 -7.44 -17.21 2.11
C ARG A 288 -7.00 -15.76 1.92
N TRP A 289 -7.86 -14.80 2.24
CA TRP A 289 -7.49 -13.38 2.21
C TRP A 289 -6.53 -13.04 3.36
N ASN A 290 -5.76 -11.96 3.28
CA ASN A 290 -5.13 -11.44 4.48
C ASN A 290 -6.22 -10.88 5.43
N LEU A 291 -5.96 -10.81 6.74
CA LEU A 291 -6.90 -10.17 7.68
C LEU A 291 -7.08 -8.68 7.36
N SER A 292 -6.01 -7.96 7.00
CA SER A 292 -6.10 -6.55 6.61
C SER A 292 -6.99 -6.36 5.36
N ASP A 293 -6.87 -7.25 4.37
CA ASP A 293 -7.69 -7.22 3.16
C ASP A 293 -9.15 -7.50 3.49
N ALA A 294 -9.44 -8.53 4.29
CA ALA A 294 -10.80 -8.87 4.69
C ALA A 294 -11.49 -7.73 5.47
N LEU A 295 -10.75 -7.03 6.34
CA LEU A 295 -11.25 -5.84 7.04
C LEU A 295 -11.48 -4.65 6.09
N SER A 296 -10.59 -4.46 5.11
CA SER A 296 -10.74 -3.42 4.09
C SER A 296 -11.97 -3.68 3.20
N PHE A 297 -12.12 -4.92 2.74
CA PHE A 297 -13.27 -5.38 1.95
C PHE A 297 -14.58 -5.24 2.69
N ARG A 298 -14.61 -5.51 4.00
CA ARG A 298 -15.80 -5.31 4.83
C ARG A 298 -16.33 -3.88 4.76
N ALA A 299 -15.48 -2.88 4.56
CA ALA A 299 -15.89 -1.49 4.42
C ALA A 299 -16.46 -1.16 3.02
N LEU A 300 -16.35 -2.07 2.05
CA LEU A 300 -16.88 -1.91 0.71
C LEU A 300 -18.37 -2.30 0.65
N PRO A 301 -19.21 -1.57 -0.12
CA PRO A 301 -20.62 -1.90 -0.30
C PRO A 301 -20.86 -3.35 -0.75
N HIS A 302 -19.95 -3.89 -1.56
CA HIS A 302 -20.00 -5.25 -2.09
C HIS A 302 -20.05 -6.33 -1.00
N PHE A 303 -19.50 -6.08 0.18
CA PHE A 303 -19.43 -7.02 1.32
C PHE A 303 -20.34 -6.62 2.49
N GLY A 304 -21.10 -5.54 2.35
CA GLY A 304 -21.97 -4.99 3.37
C GLY A 304 -23.12 -5.94 3.72
N LEU A 305 -23.41 -6.06 5.01
CA LEU A 305 -24.63 -6.69 5.51
C LEU A 305 -25.64 -5.60 5.89
N PRO A 306 -26.96 -5.89 5.87
CA PRO A 306 -27.98 -4.93 6.25
C PRO A 306 -27.83 -4.36 7.67
N THR A 307 -27.13 -5.07 8.56
CA THR A 307 -26.89 -4.68 9.95
C THR A 307 -25.60 -3.88 10.14
N ASP A 308 -24.80 -3.67 9.10
CA ASP A 308 -23.58 -2.86 9.23
C ASP A 308 -23.90 -1.39 9.39
N LYS A 309 -23.11 -0.75 10.24
CA LYS A 309 -23.06 0.70 10.33
C LYS A 309 -22.21 1.23 9.18
N LEU A 310 -22.68 2.32 8.56
CA LEU A 310 -21.88 3.08 7.61
C LEU A 310 -20.66 3.64 8.34
N ILE A 311 -19.47 3.35 7.81
CA ILE A 311 -18.21 3.92 8.27
C ILE A 311 -18.04 5.27 7.56
N SER A 312 -17.75 6.32 8.34
CA SER A 312 -17.46 7.65 7.82
C SER A 312 -16.21 7.64 6.92
N GLU A 313 -16.07 8.60 6.00
CA GLU A 313 -14.85 8.69 5.18
C GLU A 313 -13.60 8.92 6.03
N GLU A 314 -13.72 9.65 7.14
CA GLU A 314 -12.62 9.87 8.08
C GLU A 314 -12.20 8.54 8.72
N ASP A 315 -13.15 7.78 9.26
CA ASP A 315 -12.89 6.48 9.90
C ASP A 315 -12.41 5.41 8.92
N ARG A 316 -12.84 5.47 7.66
CA ARG A 316 -12.37 4.54 6.61
C ARG A 316 -10.88 4.74 6.31
N ASN A 317 -10.40 5.97 6.44
CA ASN A 317 -9.03 6.35 6.12
C ASN A 317 -8.14 6.56 7.35
N ALA A 318 -8.70 6.50 8.56
CA ALA A 318 -7.97 6.69 9.80
C ALA A 318 -6.98 5.55 10.07
N ASN A 319 -5.70 5.89 10.23
CA ASN A 319 -4.68 4.95 10.67
C ASN A 319 -4.74 4.79 12.21
N PRO A 320 -4.41 3.60 12.76
CA PRO A 320 -4.19 3.48 14.19
C PRO A 320 -3.02 4.35 14.64
N THR A 321 -3.15 4.97 15.81
CA THR A 321 -2.13 5.84 16.38
C THR A 321 -1.31 5.08 17.42
N ILE A 322 0.01 5.19 17.35
CA ILE A 322 0.95 4.65 18.33
C ILE A 322 1.77 5.83 18.83
N ARG A 323 1.75 6.06 20.15
CA ARG A 323 2.46 7.21 20.75
C ARG A 323 2.84 6.94 22.20
N PRO A 324 3.85 7.62 22.74
CA PRO A 324 4.04 7.65 24.18
C PRO A 324 2.86 8.35 24.87
N GLY A 325 2.50 7.85 26.04
CA GLY A 325 1.67 8.51 27.05
C GLY A 325 2.47 8.68 28.33
N TYR A 326 2.06 9.63 29.16
CA TYR A 326 2.75 9.99 30.39
C TYR A 326 1.76 10.07 31.55
N GLU A 327 2.15 9.55 32.70
CA GLU A 327 1.37 9.59 33.95
C GLU A 327 2.23 10.14 35.11
N GLY A 328 1.55 10.71 36.11
CA GLY A 328 2.15 11.28 37.33
C GLY A 328 2.38 12.79 37.29
N ALA A 329 2.47 13.41 38.48
CA ALA A 329 2.65 14.87 38.64
C ALA A 329 3.98 15.41 38.08
N ASP A 330 4.98 14.53 37.94
CA ASP A 330 6.28 14.82 37.33
C ASP A 330 6.40 14.25 35.89
N GLU A 331 5.35 13.62 35.37
CA GLU A 331 5.32 12.93 34.07
C GLU A 331 6.53 11.99 33.87
N LEU A 332 6.97 11.28 34.91
CA LEU A 332 8.15 10.39 34.85
C LEU A 332 7.81 9.00 34.30
N ASP A 333 6.57 8.56 34.46
CA ASP A 333 6.15 7.23 34.00
C ASP A 333 5.72 7.31 32.53
N THR A 334 6.47 6.64 31.65
CA THR A 334 6.13 6.52 30.22
C THR A 334 5.40 5.21 29.98
N PHE A 335 4.31 5.27 29.23
CA PHE A 335 3.65 4.09 28.68
C PHE A 335 3.49 4.23 27.17
N LEU A 336 3.38 3.10 26.48
CA LEU A 336 2.99 3.05 25.08
C LEU A 336 1.47 3.10 24.99
N LEU A 337 0.95 4.09 24.28
CA LEU A 337 -0.48 4.20 23.99
C LEU A 337 -0.76 3.85 22.53
N ILE A 338 -1.69 2.92 22.34
CA ILE A 338 -2.19 2.50 21.05
C ILE A 338 -3.68 2.81 21.01
N SER A 339 -4.15 3.51 19.98
CA SER A 339 -5.57 3.84 19.83
C SER A 339 -6.02 3.87 18.36
N SER A 340 -7.32 3.69 18.15
CA SER A 340 -7.96 3.83 16.83
C SER A 340 -9.43 4.20 17.01
N SER A 341 -9.94 5.14 16.20
CA SER A 341 -11.35 5.56 16.26
C SER A 341 -12.32 4.43 15.90
N VAL A 342 -11.87 3.48 15.08
CA VAL A 342 -12.64 2.30 14.65
C VAL A 342 -12.32 1.05 15.49
N GLY A 343 -11.41 1.17 16.44
CA GLY A 343 -10.91 0.06 17.25
C GLY A 343 -9.71 -0.66 16.62
N VAL A 344 -8.85 -1.17 17.48
CA VAL A 344 -7.68 -1.99 17.18
C VAL A 344 -8.07 -3.46 17.27
N VAL A 345 -7.63 -4.29 16.33
CA VAL A 345 -7.95 -5.73 16.27
C VAL A 345 -6.75 -6.65 16.20
N ARG A 346 -5.55 -6.12 16.02
CA ARG A 346 -4.31 -6.90 16.14
C ARG A 346 -3.19 -5.99 16.60
N ILE A 347 -2.41 -6.47 17.55
CA ILE A 347 -1.17 -5.88 18.01
C ILE A 347 -0.12 -6.98 17.88
N SER A 348 0.94 -6.74 17.12
CA SER A 348 1.98 -7.71 16.85
C SER A 348 3.34 -7.15 17.25
N PHE A 349 4.03 -7.84 18.13
CA PHE A 349 5.40 -7.49 18.53
C PHE A 349 6.37 -8.48 17.89
N ASN A 350 7.34 -7.97 17.12
CA ASN A 350 8.30 -8.78 16.36
C ASN A 350 7.63 -9.90 15.52
N GLY A 351 6.48 -9.59 14.93
CA GLY A 351 5.70 -10.52 14.09
C GLY A 351 4.90 -11.58 14.88
N LYS A 352 4.86 -11.48 16.21
CA LYS A 352 4.03 -12.34 17.06
C LYS A 352 2.84 -11.55 17.60
N ASP A 353 1.66 -12.04 17.28
CA ASP A 353 0.40 -11.42 17.68
C ASP A 353 0.11 -11.63 19.17
N ASP A 354 -0.33 -10.56 19.83
CA ASP A 354 -0.93 -10.63 21.16
C ASP A 354 -2.34 -11.23 21.08
N ALA A 355 -2.76 -11.93 22.13
CA ALA A 355 -4.07 -12.60 22.16
C ALA A 355 -5.26 -11.62 22.13
N LYS A 356 -5.04 -10.36 22.53
CA LYS A 356 -6.02 -9.27 22.50
C LYS A 356 -5.32 -7.97 22.13
N PRO A 357 -6.00 -7.03 21.45
CA PRO A 357 -7.39 -7.13 20.96
C PRO A 357 -7.51 -8.07 19.75
N SER A 358 -8.75 -8.40 19.38
CA SER A 358 -9.09 -9.30 18.26
C SER A 358 -10.29 -8.76 17.48
N THR A 359 -10.66 -9.39 16.36
CA THR A 359 -11.87 -9.02 15.59
C THR A 359 -13.16 -9.17 16.38
N SER A 360 -13.23 -10.10 17.34
CA SER A 360 -14.40 -10.31 18.21
C SER A 360 -14.45 -9.36 19.41
N GLY A 361 -13.33 -8.68 19.70
CA GLY A 361 -13.22 -7.71 20.78
C GLY A 361 -12.28 -6.57 20.41
N PRO A 362 -12.65 -5.70 19.44
CA PRO A 362 -11.84 -4.55 19.07
C PRO A 362 -11.72 -3.59 20.25
N ALA A 363 -10.53 -3.06 20.49
CA ALA A 363 -10.28 -2.11 21.56
C ALA A 363 -10.04 -0.71 20.98
N LEU A 364 -10.80 0.30 21.42
CA LEU A 364 -10.55 1.70 21.01
C LEU A 364 -9.17 2.20 21.46
N GLN A 365 -8.68 1.64 22.57
CA GLN A 365 -7.43 2.02 23.19
C GLN A 365 -6.82 0.82 23.92
N THR A 366 -5.49 0.72 23.90
CA THR A 366 -4.70 -0.24 24.67
C THR A 366 -3.41 0.45 25.10
N GLN A 367 -2.93 0.13 26.30
CA GLN A 367 -1.70 0.71 26.85
C GLN A 367 -0.77 -0.37 27.39
N PHE A 368 0.53 -0.14 27.25
CA PHE A 368 1.58 -0.98 27.82
C PHE A 368 2.54 -0.12 28.63
N SER A 369 2.71 -0.41 29.91
CA SER A 369 3.72 0.28 30.72
C SER A 369 5.13 -0.13 30.29
N MET A 370 6.12 0.69 30.63
CA MET A 370 7.52 0.36 30.36
C MET A 370 7.91 -0.98 31.01
N ASP A 371 7.54 -1.18 32.28
CA ASP A 371 7.82 -2.42 33.01
C ASP A 371 7.21 -3.66 32.34
N GLN A 372 5.99 -3.56 31.83
CA GLN A 372 5.35 -4.66 31.11
C GLN A 372 6.10 -5.02 29.83
N LEU A 373 6.57 -4.01 29.10
CA LEU A 373 7.35 -4.24 27.88
C LEU A 373 8.72 -4.84 28.21
N GLU A 374 9.41 -4.35 29.25
CA GLU A 374 10.73 -4.84 29.66
C GLU A 374 10.69 -6.28 30.23
N GLN A 375 9.59 -6.65 30.89
CA GLN A 375 9.37 -8.03 31.32
C GLN A 375 9.21 -9.00 30.14
N ARG A 376 8.70 -8.50 29.01
CA ARG A 376 8.40 -9.31 27.81
C ARG A 376 9.53 -9.30 26.78
N PHE A 377 10.27 -8.20 26.69
CA PHE A 377 11.18 -7.92 25.59
C PHE A 377 12.50 -7.34 26.08
N ASN A 378 13.60 -7.77 25.47
CA ASN A 378 14.93 -7.27 25.81
C ASN A 378 15.12 -5.84 25.26
N ARG A 379 15.35 -4.89 26.16
CA ARG A 379 15.56 -3.47 25.84
C ARG A 379 16.80 -3.20 24.99
N SER A 380 17.77 -4.10 24.94
CA SER A 380 18.97 -3.94 24.10
C SER A 380 18.76 -4.29 22.63
N LYS A 381 17.58 -4.80 22.25
CA LYS A 381 17.23 -5.13 20.86
C LYS A 381 16.05 -4.25 20.40
N PRO A 382 16.00 -3.85 19.12
CA PRO A 382 14.85 -3.14 18.58
C PRO A 382 13.56 -3.92 18.79
N LEU A 383 12.51 -3.22 19.22
CA LEU A 383 11.18 -3.82 19.40
C LEU A 383 10.24 -3.33 18.29
N LYS A 384 10.06 -4.14 17.25
CA LYS A 384 9.10 -3.85 16.17
C LYS A 384 7.68 -4.08 16.66
N LEU A 385 6.80 -3.13 16.36
CA LEU A 385 5.37 -3.18 16.66
C LEU A 385 4.55 -2.90 15.41
N SER A 386 3.59 -3.76 15.10
CA SER A 386 2.58 -3.54 14.05
C SER A 386 1.19 -3.57 14.66
N VAL A 387 0.35 -2.58 14.32
CA VAL A 387 -1.01 -2.42 14.86
C VAL A 387 -1.99 -2.34 13.70
N LEU A 388 -2.98 -3.24 13.70
CA LEU A 388 -4.06 -3.28 12.71
C LEU A 388 -5.36 -2.75 13.32
N ALA A 389 -5.96 -1.76 12.66
CA ALA A 389 -7.26 -1.21 12.98
C ALA A 389 -8.39 -1.96 12.28
N PHE A 390 -9.61 -1.83 12.78
CA PHE A 390 -10.79 -2.59 12.30
C PHE A 390 -11.31 -2.15 10.92
N ASN A 391 -10.75 -1.08 10.36
CA ASN A 391 -10.94 -0.65 8.97
C ASN A 391 -9.90 -1.23 8.00
N GLY A 392 -9.00 -2.10 8.48
CA GLY A 392 -7.93 -2.70 7.68
C GLY A 392 -6.66 -1.86 7.56
N LYS A 393 -6.62 -0.65 8.13
CA LYS A 393 -5.42 0.20 8.18
C LYS A 393 -4.43 -0.32 9.20
N GLU A 394 -3.15 -0.30 8.84
CA GLU A 394 -2.06 -0.80 9.68
C GLU A 394 -1.01 0.30 9.88
N THR A 395 -0.42 0.35 11.07
CA THR A 395 0.70 1.24 11.37
C THR A 395 1.78 0.43 12.06
N THR A 396 3.02 0.64 11.63
CA THR A 396 4.19 -0.06 12.15
C THR A 396 5.17 0.93 12.76
N VAL A 397 5.75 0.56 13.89
CA VAL A 397 6.88 1.23 14.53
C VAL A 397 8.03 0.23 14.55
N HIS A 398 9.19 0.59 14.02
CA HIS A 398 10.33 -0.32 13.91
C HIS A 398 11.06 -0.54 15.24
N ASP A 399 11.04 0.47 16.11
CA ASP A 399 11.62 0.38 17.45
C ASP A 399 10.82 1.18 18.49
N VAL A 400 9.98 0.48 19.25
CA VAL A 400 9.20 1.04 20.35
C VAL A 400 10.09 1.66 21.43
N TRP A 401 11.31 1.17 21.64
CA TRP A 401 12.19 1.72 22.68
C TRP A 401 12.65 3.12 22.34
N LYS A 402 12.98 3.37 21.07
CA LYS A 402 13.30 4.73 20.60
C LYS A 402 12.09 5.65 20.80
N LEU A 403 10.89 5.21 20.41
CA LEU A 403 9.66 5.97 20.58
C LEU A 403 9.41 6.36 22.04
N LEU A 404 9.60 5.43 22.99
CA LEU A 404 9.40 5.67 24.43
C LEU A 404 10.57 6.41 25.08
N ALA A 405 11.76 6.38 24.48
CA ALA A 405 12.94 7.12 24.93
C ALA A 405 12.87 8.61 24.60
N VAL A 406 11.91 9.07 23.78
CA VAL A 406 11.64 10.49 23.52
C VAL A 406 11.01 11.15 24.75
N LYS A 407 11.85 11.32 25.78
CA LYS A 407 11.73 12.26 26.90
C LYS A 407 13.07 12.97 27.04
N THR A 408 13.43 13.81 26.08
CA THR A 408 14.48 14.80 26.33
C THR A 408 13.78 16.06 26.81
N PHE A 409 13.71 16.22 28.13
CA PHE A 409 13.39 17.53 28.69
C PHE A 409 14.68 18.31 28.88
N ILE A 410 14.68 19.56 28.44
CA ILE A 410 15.79 20.49 28.66
C ILE A 410 15.59 21.15 30.01
N ARG A 411 16.59 21.02 30.89
CA ARG A 411 16.61 21.71 32.18
C ARG A 411 17.17 23.10 31.97
N VAL A 412 16.39 24.11 32.34
CA VAL A 412 16.85 25.49 32.30
C VAL A 412 17.72 25.78 33.52
N PRO A 413 19.01 26.13 33.36
CA PRO A 413 19.88 26.43 34.48
C PRO A 413 19.30 27.52 35.39
N GLY A 414 19.32 27.29 36.71
CA GLY A 414 18.80 28.25 37.69
C GLY A 414 17.29 28.43 37.71
N SER A 415 16.51 27.58 37.02
CA SER A 415 15.05 27.66 36.96
C SER A 415 14.39 26.30 37.21
N ARG A 416 13.11 26.33 37.62
CA ARG A 416 12.25 25.13 37.69
C ARG A 416 11.56 24.82 36.36
N VAL A 417 11.67 25.71 35.37
CA VAL A 417 11.09 25.53 34.04
C VAL A 417 11.78 24.36 33.34
N ARG A 418 10.96 23.46 32.77
CA ARG A 418 11.40 22.37 31.89
C ARG A 418 10.81 22.62 30.50
N LEU A 419 11.62 22.42 29.48
CA LEU A 419 11.14 22.40 28.09
C LEU A 419 11.06 20.95 27.63
N PHE A 420 9.99 20.59 26.93
CA PHE A 420 9.76 19.23 26.47
C PHE A 420 9.99 19.12 24.97
N LYS A 421 10.61 18.04 24.52
CA LYS A 421 10.87 17.76 23.11
C LYS A 421 10.03 16.58 22.64
N ARG A 422 9.38 16.73 21.49
CA ARG A 422 8.63 15.67 20.79
C ARG A 422 8.92 15.76 19.30
N SER A 423 9.33 14.67 18.66
CA SER A 423 9.66 14.64 17.22
C SER A 423 9.05 13.47 16.48
N VAL A 424 9.10 13.58 15.17
CA VAL A 424 8.88 12.51 14.19
C VAL A 424 10.14 12.35 13.35
N TYR A 425 10.36 11.13 12.87
CA TYR A 425 11.51 10.74 12.05
C TYR A 425 11.03 10.23 10.69
N SER A 426 11.82 10.43 9.64
CA SER A 426 11.71 9.66 8.39
C SER A 426 11.82 8.16 8.67
N GLU A 427 11.25 7.30 7.83
CA GLU A 427 11.34 5.85 8.01
C GLU A 427 12.79 5.33 7.97
N GLU A 428 13.65 5.88 7.12
CA GLU A 428 15.02 5.39 6.95
C GLU A 428 15.95 5.81 8.11
N LEU A 429 15.85 7.06 8.62
CA LEU A 429 16.60 7.50 9.81
C LEU A 429 16.25 6.70 11.07
N GLU A 430 15.04 6.12 11.18
CA GLU A 430 14.72 5.20 12.28
C GLU A 430 15.58 3.92 12.24
N SER A 431 16.07 3.54 11.06
CA SER A 431 16.72 2.26 10.79
C SER A 431 18.26 2.32 10.72
N GLN A 432 18.85 3.44 10.31
CA GLN A 432 20.30 3.59 10.10
C GLN A 432 20.84 4.87 10.77
N GLY A 433 22.02 4.76 11.40
CA GLY A 433 22.70 5.91 11.99
C GLY A 433 23.52 6.65 10.93
N ASN A 434 22.99 7.76 10.41
CA ASN A 434 23.64 8.57 9.37
C ASN A 434 24.26 9.85 9.94
N ASP A 435 25.24 10.41 9.22
CA ASP A 435 25.79 11.73 9.50
C ASP A 435 24.77 12.81 9.11
N VAL A 436 24.45 13.71 10.04
CA VAL A 436 23.32 14.65 9.92
C VAL A 436 23.67 16.02 10.47
N TYR A 437 22.98 17.05 9.99
CA TYR A 437 22.94 18.36 10.64
C TYR A 437 21.88 18.32 11.74
N GLU A 438 22.29 18.56 12.99
CA GLU A 438 21.35 18.77 14.09
C GLU A 438 21.08 20.26 14.28
N TRP A 439 19.82 20.63 14.43
CA TRP A 439 19.42 22.02 14.58
C TRP A 439 18.28 22.17 15.61
N ALA A 440 18.24 23.30 16.28
CA ALA A 440 17.17 23.70 17.20
C ALA A 440 16.86 25.18 17.01
N GLN A 441 15.61 25.56 17.19
CA GLN A 441 15.19 26.93 16.96
C GLN A 441 14.01 27.31 17.84
N LEU A 442 14.19 28.30 18.71
CA LEU A 442 13.11 28.89 19.49
C LEU A 442 12.31 29.90 18.65
N LEU A 443 11.06 30.17 19.02
CA LEU A 443 10.23 31.23 18.43
C LEU A 443 10.58 32.63 18.96
N ARG A 444 11.53 32.70 19.90
CA ARG A 444 12.19 33.92 20.38
C ARG A 444 13.68 33.64 20.49
N GLU A 445 14.52 34.50 19.94
CA GLU A 445 15.99 34.33 19.95
C GLU A 445 16.68 35.68 20.16
N LYS A 446 17.91 35.66 20.70
CA LYS A 446 18.78 36.84 20.75
C LYS A 446 19.27 37.20 19.35
N GLY A 447 18.94 38.40 18.88
CA GLY A 447 19.46 38.95 17.64
C GLY A 447 20.93 39.39 17.74
N PRO A 448 21.51 39.89 16.65
CA PRO A 448 22.88 40.43 16.63
C PRO A 448 23.10 41.60 17.61
N ASP A 449 22.03 42.29 18.00
CA ASP A 449 22.02 43.36 19.00
C ASP A 449 22.01 42.86 20.45
N GLY A 450 21.94 41.54 20.65
CA GLY A 450 21.87 40.88 21.96
C GLY A 450 20.49 40.90 22.62
N ASN A 451 19.49 41.53 22.00
CA ASN A 451 18.12 41.58 22.51
C ASN A 451 17.31 40.38 22.01
N VAL A 452 16.31 39.97 22.78
CA VAL A 452 15.43 38.84 22.41
C VAL A 452 14.30 39.33 21.51
N HIS A 453 14.28 38.83 20.28
CA HIS A 453 13.27 39.16 19.25
C HIS A 453 12.34 37.97 19.02
N ARG A 454 11.08 38.26 18.68
CA ARG A 454 10.06 37.24 18.37
C ARG A 454 10.09 36.90 16.87
N ALA A 455 9.88 35.64 16.53
CA ALA A 455 9.62 35.21 15.17
C ALA A 455 8.33 35.88 14.62
N THR A 456 8.38 36.43 13.43
CA THR A 456 7.28 37.15 12.76
C THR A 456 6.67 36.34 11.63
N SER A 457 7.47 35.51 10.95
CA SER A 457 7.01 34.57 9.94
C SER A 457 7.90 33.34 9.86
N ILE A 458 7.36 32.28 9.28
CA ILE A 458 8.10 31.07 8.92
C ILE A 458 7.75 30.73 7.47
N ASP A 459 8.76 30.65 6.62
CA ASP A 459 8.63 30.10 5.27
C ASP A 459 8.82 28.59 5.32
N LEU A 460 7.77 27.83 5.00
CA LEU A 460 7.75 26.38 5.01
C LEU A 460 8.26 25.87 3.65
N ARG A 461 9.53 25.49 3.57
CA ARG A 461 10.22 25.21 2.29
C ARG A 461 9.98 23.78 1.84
N VAL A 462 9.09 23.59 0.87
CA VAL A 462 8.67 22.26 0.37
C VAL A 462 8.76 22.21 -1.16
N GLY A 463 9.46 21.22 -1.68
CA GLY A 463 9.67 20.95 -3.09
C GLY A 463 9.17 19.57 -3.48
N CYS A 464 10.01 18.77 -4.14
CA CYS A 464 9.73 17.35 -4.35
C CYS A 464 9.76 16.55 -3.04
N GLY A 465 10.39 17.09 -1.99
CA GLY A 465 10.33 16.66 -0.59
C GLY A 465 10.38 17.88 0.35
N TRP A 466 10.57 17.67 1.64
CA TRP A 466 10.69 18.76 2.62
C TRP A 466 12.13 19.27 2.73
N ASP A 467 12.43 20.36 2.03
CA ASP A 467 13.76 20.99 2.01
C ASP A 467 14.16 21.58 3.37
N GLY A 468 13.23 22.26 4.06
CA GLY A 468 13.51 22.91 5.34
C GLY A 468 12.54 24.02 5.70
N GLY A 469 13.05 25.09 6.29
CA GLY A 469 12.24 26.23 6.71
C GLY A 469 13.09 27.45 7.02
N VAL A 470 12.51 28.63 6.84
CA VAL A 470 13.18 29.91 7.11
C VAL A 470 12.36 30.72 8.11
N VAL A 471 12.90 30.92 9.31
CA VAL A 471 12.28 31.68 10.40
C VAL A 471 12.79 33.11 10.36
N LYS A 472 11.89 34.09 10.24
CA LYS A 472 12.25 35.52 10.27
C LYS A 472 11.87 36.12 11.61
N TYR A 473 12.74 36.97 12.16
CA TYR A 473 12.53 37.67 13.44
C TYR A 473 12.19 39.14 13.25
N ALA A 474 11.70 39.77 14.32
CA ALA A 474 11.23 41.15 14.31
C ALA A 474 12.32 42.20 14.01
N ASP A 475 13.58 41.91 14.34
CA ASP A 475 14.75 42.71 14.00
C ASP A 475 15.29 42.41 12.58
N GLY A 476 14.68 41.47 11.86
CA GLY A 476 15.02 41.11 10.49
C GLY A 476 16.06 39.99 10.36
N HIS A 477 16.63 39.48 11.45
CA HIS A 477 17.51 38.31 11.35
C HIS A 477 16.71 37.05 10.99
N VAL A 478 17.43 36.07 10.46
CA VAL A 478 16.86 34.84 9.92
C VAL A 478 17.57 33.63 10.53
N SER A 479 16.81 32.56 10.74
CA SER A 479 17.35 31.24 11.06
C SER A 479 16.64 30.14 10.27
N HIS A 480 17.23 28.95 10.23
CA HIS A 480 16.76 27.85 9.40
C HIS A 480 16.21 26.66 10.20
N TRP A 481 15.32 25.90 9.58
CA TRP A 481 15.03 24.51 9.93
C TRP A 481 15.87 23.61 9.03
N GLY A 482 17.15 23.49 9.37
CA GLY A 482 18.18 22.88 8.53
C GLY A 482 19.52 23.59 8.69
N PRO A 483 20.53 23.30 7.84
CA PRO A 483 21.81 23.98 7.88
C PRO A 483 21.67 25.49 7.63
N MET A 484 22.39 26.30 8.41
CA MET A 484 22.54 27.74 8.17
C MET A 484 23.52 28.02 7.03
N ARG A 485 24.57 27.18 6.93
CA ARG A 485 25.57 27.26 5.86
C ARG A 485 25.93 25.88 5.35
N ILE A 486 26.37 25.82 4.10
CA ILE A 486 26.95 24.64 3.46
C ILE A 486 28.20 25.10 2.73
N GLU A 487 29.33 24.41 2.94
CA GLU A 487 30.63 24.74 2.32
C GLU A 487 31.00 26.22 2.53
N GLY A 488 30.70 26.72 3.73
CA GLY A 488 30.99 28.11 4.10
C GLY A 488 30.11 29.16 3.39
N ARG A 489 29.04 28.81 2.69
CA ARG A 489 28.07 29.76 2.09
C ARG A 489 26.71 29.66 2.78
N GLU A 490 25.96 30.76 2.84
CA GLU A 490 24.60 30.75 3.37
C GLU A 490 23.73 29.76 2.59
N HIS A 491 23.07 28.86 3.31
CA HIS A 491 22.26 27.82 2.68
C HIS A 491 20.96 28.41 2.14
N HIS A 492 20.61 28.07 0.90
CA HIS A 492 19.36 28.48 0.28
C HIS A 492 18.53 27.24 -0.03
N PHE A 493 17.39 27.10 0.66
CA PHE A 493 16.47 25.99 0.42
C PHE A 493 15.82 26.10 -0.97
N GLY A 494 15.47 24.96 -1.57
CA GLY A 494 14.64 24.87 -2.76
C GLY A 494 13.17 25.15 -2.47
N GLY A 495 12.29 24.34 -3.04
CA GLY A 495 10.89 24.30 -2.64
C GLY A 495 9.92 25.05 -3.54
N HIS A 496 9.55 24.45 -4.68
CA HIS A 496 8.58 25.02 -5.63
C HIS A 496 7.14 25.14 -5.06
N ALA A 497 6.82 24.44 -3.97
CA ALA A 497 5.52 24.44 -3.31
C ALA A 497 5.56 25.17 -1.95
N SER A 498 6.63 25.93 -1.67
CA SER A 498 6.82 26.62 -0.38
C SER A 498 5.73 27.63 -0.07
N GLN A 499 5.41 27.77 1.23
CA GLN A 499 4.44 28.77 1.69
C GLN A 499 4.90 29.45 2.97
N GLU A 500 4.87 30.79 2.96
CA GLU A 500 5.09 31.58 4.17
C GLU A 500 3.83 31.67 5.04
N ILE A 501 4.01 31.46 6.34
CA ILE A 501 3.00 31.67 7.37
C ILE A 501 3.42 32.82 8.28
N MET A 502 2.52 33.81 8.42
CA MET A 502 2.71 34.89 9.38
C MET A 502 2.34 34.41 10.78
N LEU A 503 3.13 34.80 11.78
CA LEU A 503 2.89 34.50 13.18
C LEU A 503 2.38 35.77 13.88
N PRO A 504 1.07 36.03 13.97
CA PRO A 504 0.57 37.22 14.64
C PRO A 504 0.76 37.10 16.17
N PRO A 505 0.95 38.20 16.92
CA PRO A 505 1.23 38.16 18.36
C PRO A 505 0.19 37.44 19.22
N ASN A 506 -1.06 37.41 18.76
CA ASN A 506 -2.23 36.86 19.46
C ASN A 506 -2.63 35.44 18.99
N ALA A 507 -1.89 34.82 18.06
CA ALA A 507 -2.09 33.42 17.71
C ALA A 507 -0.90 32.58 18.16
N HIS A 508 -1.19 31.36 18.59
CA HIS A 508 -0.17 30.34 18.88
C HIS A 508 -0.27 29.19 17.88
N ILE A 509 0.83 28.48 17.72
CA ILE A 509 0.88 27.29 16.87
C ILE A 509 0.14 26.17 17.61
N LYS A 510 -0.96 25.69 17.04
CA LYS A 510 -1.80 24.65 17.63
C LYS A 510 -1.25 23.27 17.36
N ARG A 511 -0.76 23.05 16.14
CA ARG A 511 -0.21 21.77 15.69
C ARG A 511 0.59 21.91 14.40
N ILE A 512 1.38 20.90 14.11
CA ILE A 512 2.09 20.71 12.84
C ILE A 512 1.75 19.32 12.29
N GLU A 513 1.34 19.27 11.03
CA GLU A 513 1.18 18.04 10.26
C GLU A 513 2.46 17.82 9.43
N ILE A 514 3.00 16.61 9.45
CA ILE A 514 4.25 16.26 8.76
C ILE A 514 3.99 15.01 7.94
N ASN A 515 4.29 15.04 6.65
CA ASN A 515 4.31 13.84 5.84
C ASN A 515 5.71 13.20 5.92
N ARG A 516 5.80 12.02 6.54
CA ARG A 516 7.08 11.33 6.77
C ARG A 516 7.76 10.82 5.50
N GLY A 517 6.98 10.53 4.45
CA GLY A 517 7.49 9.82 3.27
C GLY A 517 8.00 8.40 3.58
N GLU A 518 8.53 7.77 2.54
CA GLU A 518 9.16 6.44 2.60
C GLU A 518 10.70 6.52 2.46
N ASN A 519 11.24 7.72 2.20
CA ASN A 519 12.67 7.97 2.00
C ASN A 519 13.34 8.55 3.27
N PHE A 520 14.66 8.74 3.25
CA PHE A 520 15.42 9.38 4.33
C PHE A 520 14.99 10.81 4.68
N THR A 521 14.51 11.59 3.73
CA THR A 521 13.96 12.92 4.01
C THR A 521 12.45 12.89 3.99
N MET A 522 11.85 13.64 4.91
CA MET A 522 10.40 13.81 4.98
C MET A 522 9.88 14.60 3.78
N GLU A 523 8.59 14.46 3.47
CA GLU A 523 8.02 14.87 2.19
C GLU A 523 7.28 16.21 2.25
N GLY A 524 6.80 16.61 3.42
CA GLY A 524 6.11 17.89 3.55
C GLY A 524 5.69 18.26 4.96
N VAL A 525 5.29 19.51 5.12
CA VAL A 525 4.89 20.12 6.39
C VAL A 525 3.70 21.05 6.21
N ARG A 526 2.80 21.05 7.20
CA ARG A 526 1.71 22.02 7.29
C ARG A 526 1.51 22.49 8.72
N MET A 527 1.57 23.80 8.90
CA MET A 527 1.38 24.46 10.19
C MET A 527 -0.07 24.92 10.36
N HIS A 528 -0.61 24.77 11.57
CA HIS A 528 -1.95 25.26 11.94
C HIS A 528 -1.85 26.18 13.17
N LEU A 529 -2.37 27.39 13.05
CA LEU A 529 -2.45 28.37 14.14
C LEU A 529 -3.81 28.31 14.86
N SER A 530 -3.85 28.87 16.07
CA SER A 530 -5.05 28.91 16.92
C SER A 530 -6.19 29.77 16.36
N ASP A 531 -5.89 30.69 15.45
CA ASP A 531 -6.88 31.53 14.76
C ASP A 531 -7.50 30.86 13.52
N GLY A 532 -7.11 29.62 13.22
CA GLY A 532 -7.58 28.85 12.08
C GLY A 532 -6.71 28.99 10.83
N THR A 533 -5.68 29.84 10.84
CA THR A 533 -4.73 29.97 9.75
C THR A 533 -3.96 28.66 9.54
N ARG A 534 -3.82 28.24 8.27
CA ARG A 534 -3.06 27.06 7.87
C ARG A 534 -2.26 27.32 6.60
N LYS A 535 -1.00 26.88 6.58
CA LYS A 535 -0.08 27.01 5.44
C LYS A 535 0.87 25.81 5.37
N GLY A 536 1.38 25.55 4.18
CA GLY A 536 2.33 24.48 3.89
C GLY A 536 1.74 23.35 3.03
N GLU A 537 2.63 22.59 2.41
CA GLU A 537 2.33 21.48 1.51
C GLU A 537 2.76 20.15 2.13
N LEU A 538 1.93 19.12 1.98
CA LEU A 538 2.16 17.78 2.52
C LEU A 538 2.59 16.77 1.44
N ASN A 539 2.61 17.12 0.15
CA ASN A 539 3.00 16.23 -0.94
C ASN A 539 2.25 14.89 -0.92
N ARG A 540 0.93 14.96 -0.66
CA ARG A 540 0.08 13.77 -0.42
C ARG A 540 0.03 12.76 -1.57
N SER A 541 0.33 13.21 -2.79
CA SER A 541 0.31 12.39 -3.99
C SER A 541 1.42 11.32 -4.00
N TYR A 542 2.52 11.54 -3.28
CA TYR A 542 3.68 10.65 -3.28
C TYR A 542 3.63 9.58 -2.16
N ALA A 543 3.01 9.87 -1.01
CA ALA A 543 2.88 8.93 0.11
C ALA A 543 1.59 9.19 0.92
N PRO A 544 0.44 8.59 0.56
CA PRO A 544 -0.87 8.91 1.14
C PRO A 544 -1.10 8.44 2.59
N GLY A 545 -0.12 7.81 3.25
CA GLY A 545 -0.26 7.23 4.60
C GLY A 545 0.65 7.81 5.69
N GLY A 546 1.66 8.63 5.34
CA GLY A 546 2.75 9.02 6.25
C GLY A 546 2.49 10.26 7.12
N ILE A 547 1.27 10.79 7.18
CA ILE A 547 1.00 12.06 7.88
C ILE A 547 0.91 11.85 9.39
N VAL A 548 1.85 12.45 10.14
CA VAL A 548 1.84 12.49 11.60
C VAL A 548 1.53 13.90 12.10
N ARG A 549 0.85 13.98 13.25
CA ARG A 549 0.52 15.25 13.93
C ARG A 549 1.40 15.42 15.16
N LEU A 550 2.12 16.54 15.22
CA LEU A 550 2.77 17.03 16.42
C LEU A 550 1.91 18.13 17.05
N GLU A 551 1.46 17.88 18.28
CA GLU A 551 0.64 18.80 19.07
C GLU A 551 1.26 18.94 20.47
N PRO A 552 1.19 20.13 21.10
CA PRO A 552 1.62 20.30 22.48
C PRO A 552 0.69 19.52 23.43
N GLY A 553 1.19 19.17 24.62
CA GLY A 553 0.35 18.65 25.69
C GLY A 553 -0.80 19.60 26.06
N SER A 554 -1.82 19.09 26.75
CA SER A 554 -3.03 19.88 27.09
C SER A 554 -2.72 21.13 27.93
N ASP A 555 -1.65 21.11 28.74
CA ASP A 555 -1.17 22.25 29.52
C ASP A 555 0.15 22.84 29.00
N GLU A 556 0.46 22.63 27.71
CA GLU A 556 1.69 23.12 27.09
C GLU A 556 1.41 24.06 25.90
N VAL A 557 2.45 24.82 25.51
CA VAL A 557 2.46 25.63 24.29
C VAL A 557 3.79 25.42 23.55
N ILE A 558 3.74 25.42 22.22
CA ILE A 558 4.94 25.35 21.37
C ILE A 558 5.75 26.65 21.53
N VAL A 559 7.01 26.51 21.92
CA VAL A 559 7.97 27.62 22.08
C VAL A 559 9.15 27.54 21.12
N GLY A 560 9.30 26.44 20.40
CA GLY A 560 10.36 26.24 19.41
C GLY A 560 10.23 24.92 18.67
N PHE A 561 11.26 24.62 17.88
CA PHE A 561 11.40 23.44 17.04
C PHE A 561 12.81 22.89 17.14
N TYR A 562 12.98 21.64 16.74
CA TYR A 562 14.29 21.04 16.55
C TYR A 562 14.18 19.97 15.47
N GLY A 563 15.31 19.52 14.97
CA GLY A 563 15.31 18.47 13.97
C GLY A 563 16.70 18.05 13.54
N LYS A 564 16.69 17.18 12.55
CA LYS A 564 17.86 16.67 11.85
C LYS A 564 17.64 16.83 10.37
N SER A 565 18.67 17.26 9.66
CA SER A 565 18.68 17.35 8.21
C SER A 565 19.81 16.52 7.63
N ASP A 566 19.62 16.01 6.42
CA ASP A 566 20.64 15.24 5.72
C ASP A 566 21.94 16.05 5.52
N ARG A 567 23.10 15.39 5.63
CA ARG A 567 24.40 15.97 5.21
C ARG A 567 24.78 15.56 3.78
N GLY A 568 24.07 14.62 3.17
CA GLY A 568 24.16 14.29 1.75
C GLY A 568 23.59 15.40 0.86
N SER A 569 23.56 15.16 -0.45
CA SER A 569 23.34 16.20 -1.47
C SER A 569 22.00 16.94 -1.39
N PHE A 570 20.96 16.37 -0.76
CA PHE A 570 19.63 16.98 -0.73
C PHE A 570 19.39 17.86 0.49
N HIS A 571 20.09 17.62 1.61
CA HIS A 571 19.99 18.38 2.86
C HIS A 571 18.58 18.57 3.47
N GLY A 572 17.61 17.78 3.01
CA GLY A 572 16.22 17.84 3.47
C GLY A 572 16.04 17.40 4.92
N VAL A 573 14.87 17.69 5.49
CA VAL A 573 14.56 17.41 6.90
C VAL A 573 14.27 15.91 7.09
N ALA A 574 15.03 15.25 7.96
CA ALA A 574 14.90 13.82 8.28
C ALA A 574 14.31 13.56 9.69
N GLU A 575 14.46 14.51 10.62
CA GLU A 575 13.73 14.55 11.89
C GLU A 575 13.16 15.95 12.07
N PHE A 576 11.93 16.04 12.57
CA PHE A 576 11.35 17.32 12.97
C PHE A 576 10.57 17.15 14.26
N GLY A 577 10.77 18.09 15.18
CA GLY A 577 10.13 18.11 16.47
C GLY A 577 9.75 19.48 16.97
N ILE A 578 8.82 19.48 17.92
CA ILE A 578 8.37 20.65 18.66
C ILE A 578 9.06 20.68 20.03
N ILE A 579 9.38 21.90 20.46
CA ILE A 579 9.81 22.22 21.81
C ILE A 579 8.65 22.93 22.49
N THR A 580 8.21 22.44 23.64
CA THR A 580 7.06 22.99 24.37
C THR A 580 7.43 23.40 25.79
N ALA A 581 6.68 24.37 26.32
CA ALA A 581 6.76 24.82 27.71
C ALA A 581 5.36 24.80 28.35
N PRO A 582 5.24 24.76 29.69
CA PRO A 582 3.95 24.90 30.36
C PRO A 582 3.23 26.19 29.94
N LYS A 583 1.91 26.16 29.76
CA LYS A 583 1.11 27.34 29.40
C LYS A 583 1.22 28.47 30.40
N SER A 584 1.41 28.14 31.67
CA SER A 584 1.64 29.12 32.75
C SER A 584 2.94 29.92 32.58
N VAL A 585 3.92 29.38 31.86
CA VAL A 585 5.17 30.07 31.49
C VAL A 585 4.97 30.80 30.15
N GLY A 586 4.42 30.10 29.16
CA GLY A 586 4.21 30.65 27.83
C GLY A 586 5.50 30.98 27.08
N LEU A 587 5.37 31.63 25.93
CA LEU A 587 6.51 32.10 25.14
C LEU A 587 7.25 33.27 25.82
N ASP A 588 6.50 34.10 26.55
CA ASP A 588 6.99 35.37 27.10
C ASP A 588 7.60 35.23 28.50
N GLY A 589 7.28 34.15 29.21
CA GLY A 589 7.80 33.86 30.55
C GLY A 589 9.04 32.98 30.59
N LEU A 590 9.64 32.65 29.44
CA LEU A 590 10.86 31.84 29.37
C LEU A 590 12.02 32.55 30.11
N PRO A 591 12.74 31.87 31.03
CA PRO A 591 13.88 32.48 31.72
C PRO A 591 14.98 32.91 30.74
N GLY A 592 15.67 34.01 31.04
CA GLY A 592 16.72 34.54 30.16
C GLY A 592 17.80 33.52 29.78
N ALA A 593 18.16 32.62 30.70
CA ALA A 593 19.14 31.55 30.48
C ALA A 593 18.77 30.60 29.33
N VAL A 594 17.48 30.49 28.98
CA VAL A 594 17.01 29.68 27.85
C VAL A 594 17.63 30.14 26.54
N PHE A 595 17.74 31.46 26.35
CA PHE A 595 18.22 32.05 25.10
C PHE A 595 19.74 32.01 24.95
N ASP A 596 20.45 31.50 25.95
CA ASP A 596 21.90 31.31 25.96
C ASP A 596 22.30 29.82 25.83
N LEU A 597 21.34 28.90 25.77
CA LEU A 597 21.60 27.47 25.61
C LEU A 597 21.92 27.15 24.15
N SER A 598 23.13 26.62 23.89
CA SER A 598 23.56 26.22 22.54
C SER A 598 22.67 25.13 21.94
N GLU A 599 22.16 24.20 22.75
CA GLU A 599 21.25 23.13 22.33
C GLU A 599 19.84 23.60 21.91
N LEU A 600 19.54 24.89 22.08
CA LEU A 600 18.29 25.54 21.66
C LEU A 600 18.50 26.53 20.50
N ARG A 601 19.71 26.57 19.94
CA ARG A 601 20.12 27.47 18.89
C ARG A 601 20.56 26.69 17.65
N ASN A 602 20.28 27.23 16.47
CA ASN A 602 20.72 26.59 15.24
C ASN A 602 22.19 26.98 14.96
N THR A 603 23.09 26.00 15.10
CA THR A 603 24.50 26.14 14.74
C THR A 603 24.91 25.27 13.55
N ALA A 604 23.95 24.61 12.89
CA ALA A 604 24.22 23.69 11.80
C ALA A 604 24.96 24.38 10.63
N GLY A 605 26.14 23.87 10.29
CA GLY A 605 26.99 24.41 9.22
C GLY A 605 27.82 25.65 9.59
N LEU A 606 27.71 26.16 10.82
CA LEU A 606 28.53 27.31 11.29
C LEU A 606 29.89 26.89 11.83
N ASP A 607 29.98 25.70 12.42
CA ASP A 607 31.24 25.08 12.82
C ASP A 607 31.83 24.39 11.57
N GLY A 608 32.93 24.93 11.04
CA GLY A 608 33.48 24.59 9.72
C GLY A 608 33.33 23.12 9.35
N ASP A 609 32.71 22.87 8.19
CA ASP A 609 32.64 21.54 7.60
C ASP A 609 34.06 20.94 7.62
N ARG A 610 34.21 19.76 8.25
CA ARG A 610 35.50 19.08 8.36
C ARG A 610 36.12 19.02 6.98
N GLN A 611 37.24 19.70 6.78
CA GLN A 611 38.12 19.50 5.64
C GLN A 611 38.55 18.02 5.64
N GLN A 612 37.87 17.17 4.89
CA GLN A 612 38.47 15.95 4.37
C GLN A 612 39.09 16.32 3.04
N GLY A 613 40.39 16.55 3.03
CA GLY A 613 41.08 16.84 1.79
C GLY A 613 42.54 17.21 1.93
N GLU A 614 43.31 16.55 2.80
CA GLU A 614 44.78 16.53 2.66
C GLU A 614 45.35 15.17 3.09
N ASN A 615 46.22 14.64 2.23
CA ASN A 615 47.04 13.41 2.31
C ASN A 615 46.45 12.13 1.71
N ASN A 616 46.64 11.99 0.39
CA ASN A 616 47.48 10.93 -0.15
C ASN A 616 48.08 11.37 -1.48
N ASP A 617 49.29 11.95 -1.42
CA ASP A 617 50.22 11.91 -2.54
C ASP A 617 50.67 10.46 -2.77
N SER A 618 50.46 9.95 -3.98
CA SER A 618 51.49 9.16 -4.68
C SER A 618 51.16 9.09 -6.19
N ASP A 619 51.88 9.94 -6.92
CA ASP A 619 52.53 9.71 -8.22
C ASP A 619 51.72 9.46 -9.51
N THR A 620 51.88 10.46 -10.39
CA THR A 620 52.25 10.40 -11.82
C THR A 620 51.25 9.88 -12.84
N ALA A 621 50.78 10.75 -13.73
CA ALA A 621 51.47 11.01 -15.00
C ALA A 621 50.82 12.19 -15.75
N ASP A 622 51.69 13.05 -16.25
CA ASP A 622 51.46 14.22 -17.09
C ASP A 622 50.76 13.87 -18.41
N ASP A 623 49.95 14.80 -18.93
CA ASP A 623 50.34 15.53 -20.14
C ASP A 623 49.39 16.73 -20.35
N ASP A 624 50.03 17.90 -20.37
CA ASP A 624 49.54 19.20 -20.81
C ASP A 624 49.09 19.14 -22.29
N ASP A 625 48.08 19.92 -22.68
CA ASP A 625 48.35 21.20 -23.34
C ASP A 625 47.06 21.90 -23.80
N ASP A 626 47.05 23.18 -23.49
CA ASP A 626 46.09 24.20 -23.86
C ASP A 626 46.16 24.59 -25.36
N ASN A 627 45.12 25.33 -25.74
CA ASN A 627 45.08 26.45 -26.69
C ASN A 627 44.62 26.22 -28.14
N ASP A 628 43.40 26.71 -28.34
CA ASP A 628 43.02 27.83 -29.21
C ASP A 628 43.17 27.78 -30.73
N ASP A 629 42.07 28.30 -31.30
CA ASP A 629 41.95 29.15 -32.49
C ASP A 629 41.89 28.54 -33.90
N SER A 630 40.65 28.54 -34.38
CA SER A 630 40.19 29.36 -35.53
C SER A 630 40.28 28.81 -36.96
N SER A 631 39.20 29.11 -37.70
CA SER A 631 39.04 29.12 -39.16
C SER A 631 39.11 27.76 -39.87
N GLY A 632 38.31 27.43 -40.87
CA GLY A 632 37.27 28.11 -41.62
C GLY A 632 36.70 27.10 -42.63
N SER A 633 35.53 27.42 -43.19
CA SER A 633 35.04 27.03 -44.53
C SER A 633 35.61 25.77 -45.20
N ASP A 634 34.77 24.78 -45.50
CA ASP A 634 34.11 24.76 -46.81
C ASP A 634 33.08 23.63 -46.95
N ASP A 635 32.07 23.97 -47.75
CA ASP A 635 31.03 23.11 -48.28
C ASP A 635 31.57 21.88 -49.01
N SER A 636 30.83 20.76 -48.94
CA SER A 636 30.05 20.23 -50.09
C SER A 636 29.70 18.75 -49.93
N GLU A 637 28.40 18.49 -50.12
CA GLU A 637 27.82 17.44 -50.98
C GLU A 637 28.63 16.12 -51.13
N SER A 638 28.10 14.93 -50.82
CA SER A 638 26.94 14.33 -51.50
C SER A 638 26.88 12.82 -51.19
N HIS A 639 25.68 12.28 -51.40
CA HIS A 639 25.36 10.89 -51.77
C HIS A 639 25.24 9.83 -50.66
N SER A 640 23.97 9.60 -50.30
CA SER A 640 23.24 8.33 -50.45
C SER A 640 24.05 7.03 -50.49
N GLN A 641 23.80 6.17 -49.51
CA GLN A 641 23.02 4.94 -49.72
C GLN A 641 22.35 4.51 -48.41
#